data_AF-A0A519D1H1-F1
#
_entry.id   AF-A0A519D1H1-F1
#
_cell.length_a   1.000
_cell.length_b   1.000
_cell.length_c   1.000
_cell.angle_alpha   90.00
_cell.angle_beta   90.00
_cell.angle_gamma   90.00
#
_symmetry.space_group_name_H-M   'P 1'
#
loop_
_entity.id
_entity.type
_entity.pdbx_description
1 polymer ?
#
loop_
_entity_poly.entity_id
_entity_poly.type
_entity_poly.pdbx_seq_one_letter_code
_entity_poly.pdbx_strand_id
1 'polypeptide(L)'
;MATSIQTPKATSRTGIAGVLTLLLLTSILANFAFFSDDSSTFSLDSVDSPVTSDDRSSITALDSSSFAAARSGARAIAGWSDIGASSSPAVGSAVAVEPVSGNIYSAGIFSGSSSLSLGPNAVSSANYIQPWFGKSDSSGNWQWAETAETGVGAGTNSESTLSGIAVSANGDMYVTGMFYGTIDFGSHSLTSTGYYDTYTAKANSAGQWQWASALQGNGDYDGTTVTTLDAVWPTAIVASNSGVVVSGLFIGNTDVGTAVDSGGTSGDDAEIFVAKYASSGSLQWTAEARGPAFQETQAMYMESNGDTWISSTFDGNMNFGSHSVTGTPGDSTPVLAQIDSTGAWKSAMSISGADSFIYGIDEFTNGDLFLGGTFTSSITFGSTTLNSPGGDTSGWVAKLATPNTWSWSALVGGSTYDRVTDVAVDPMSDNGVLSISSASSITLGPDTISSQGANDSALAIISNSGSWVSAFGANSSADNNAADIAVDNGGNISIVGTFSGSIDFSSTNSGSQTALASINPYIWSSSGLLAADADGDGIPDDLDNCPNDANPLQEDLDQDLDGDACDYDDDNDTILDNSGDDCPQGEIGWISDSDPLDKNTSTDWDLDGCRDLNEDLDDDNDNVEDTNDSCPKSNWDHAILQRPVWVSEPSSDIDGDGCRDADEDSDDDGDGVNDSSDACSDEAGNSSLGAYLGCPDDDGDGWANITDDCPDVFGSSNNGTLDGCLDGDGDGWADSEDALPLDSTQWIDSDSDGFGDNQDGIRPDDCPNDAGSSIDDRWGCPDMDSDGYSDPDSFWLVEDGADAVANDSTQWTDFDEDGYGDNFGNESWQVTRNENWPGEYLFLANMQDACPLEFGSSWKDEFYGCRDTDDDGYADVLDAFPNDVDDYRDIDGDGIGDSKDACPNQSGTSSEDREGCVDTDGDGYSDPDGLTWFTTNGADAFRTDVTQWADADGDGFGDNTTGLDADVCPDNYGTSTAIEWLGCPPEMIIEIEDNNDGGGNGTSSGGLFGDSDGIAGMSTTTLAIIGVVLVIIAVVLIMLFTIMRRGDDDDDDDSWEEEMYAEQVAGDYGAQAQPTYAQPVQPAYAQPVQPAQQVDAFGRPVAQTAHAVMMPTASDQAMTPTTPTANMTGEVRSDGNEWMEYPVGSGMWHARDQTTFQWVRRI
;
A
#
# COMPACT_ATOMS: atom_id res chain seq x y z
N MET A 1 7.81 -30.70 17.11
CA MET A 1 7.98 -31.71 18.18
C MET A 1 8.68 -31.11 19.41
N ALA A 2 8.37 -31.60 20.61
CA ALA A 2 9.25 -31.69 21.81
C ALA A 2 10.18 -30.52 22.23
N THR A 3 9.61 -29.50 22.87
CA THR A 3 9.99 -28.99 24.22
C THR A 3 11.45 -28.88 24.71
N SER A 4 11.83 -27.64 25.10
CA SER A 4 12.51 -27.24 26.38
C SER A 4 14.03 -27.47 26.60
N ILE A 5 14.73 -26.45 27.14
CA ILE A 5 15.33 -26.44 28.52
C ILE A 5 16.06 -25.11 28.89
N GLN A 6 15.56 -24.48 29.97
CA GLN A 6 16.16 -23.62 31.03
C GLN A 6 17.56 -22.94 30.95
N THR A 7 17.58 -21.61 31.22
CA THR A 7 18.23 -20.81 32.32
C THR A 7 19.52 -21.32 33.05
N PRO A 8 20.43 -20.48 33.65
CA PRO A 8 20.09 -19.34 34.55
C PRO A 8 21.11 -18.16 34.71
N LYS A 9 20.93 -17.35 35.77
CA LYS A 9 21.47 -16.00 36.02
C LYS A 9 22.87 -15.89 36.67
N ALA A 10 23.58 -14.83 36.26
CA ALA A 10 24.36 -13.84 37.04
C ALA A 10 25.63 -14.19 37.87
N THR A 11 26.64 -13.33 37.76
CA THR A 11 27.24 -12.58 38.91
C THR A 11 28.10 -11.39 38.45
N SER A 12 28.40 -10.45 39.35
CA SER A 12 29.07 -9.15 39.07
C SER A 12 30.25 -8.86 40.00
N ARG A 13 31.28 -8.11 39.54
CA ARG A 13 32.22 -7.23 40.31
C ARG A 13 33.46 -6.85 39.47
N THR A 14 34.17 -5.71 39.63
CA THR A 14 33.92 -4.34 40.17
C THR A 14 35.16 -3.46 39.86
N GLY A 15 34.98 -2.16 39.59
CA GLY A 15 36.11 -1.20 39.47
C GLY A 15 35.72 0.27 39.34
N ILE A 16 35.48 0.95 40.48
CA ILE A 16 36.27 2.09 41.02
C ILE A 16 36.95 3.03 39.99
N ALA A 17 36.87 4.37 40.03
CA ALA A 17 36.06 5.42 40.71
C ALA A 17 36.52 6.78 40.10
N GLY A 18 35.84 7.94 40.17
CA GLY A 18 34.59 8.43 40.78
C GLY A 18 34.66 9.97 40.96
N VAL A 19 33.67 10.62 41.63
CA VAL A 19 33.76 12.00 42.23
C VAL A 19 33.76 13.19 41.22
N LEU A 20 32.92 14.24 41.27
CA LEU A 20 31.73 14.61 42.08
C LEU A 20 31.01 15.85 41.44
N THR A 21 29.66 15.90 41.40
CA THR A 21 28.71 17.03 41.75
C THR A 21 28.97 18.52 41.31
N LEU A 22 28.02 19.48 41.25
CA LEU A 22 26.72 19.66 41.94
C LEU A 22 25.82 20.82 41.36
N LEU A 23 24.48 20.61 41.33
CA LEU A 23 23.36 21.56 41.60
C LEU A 23 22.98 22.85 40.81
N LEU A 24 21.64 23.05 40.77
CA LEU A 24 20.78 24.27 40.90
C LEU A 24 20.28 25.10 39.68
N LEU A 25 19.01 24.86 39.33
CA LEU A 25 17.85 25.78 39.44
C LEU A 25 17.85 27.18 38.79
N THR A 26 16.89 27.45 37.89
CA THR A 26 15.70 28.33 38.14
C THR A 26 14.82 28.52 36.89
N SER A 27 13.58 28.98 37.10
CA SER A 27 12.55 29.30 36.09
C SER A 27 12.20 30.80 36.10
N ILE A 28 11.58 31.35 35.04
CA ILE A 28 10.39 32.26 35.06
C ILE A 28 10.08 32.92 33.68
N LEU A 29 8.81 32.79 33.31
CA LEU A 29 7.92 33.48 32.35
C LEU A 29 8.30 34.83 31.69
N ALA A 30 7.81 35.01 30.44
CA ALA A 30 6.83 36.05 30.01
C ALA A 30 7.16 36.89 28.73
N ASN A 31 6.21 36.83 27.78
CA ASN A 31 5.73 37.89 26.86
C ASN A 31 6.68 38.65 25.92
N PHE A 32 6.45 38.50 24.61
CA PHE A 32 6.04 39.61 23.73
C PHE A 32 5.23 39.09 22.52
N ALA A 33 4.32 39.90 21.99
CA ALA A 33 3.48 39.57 20.82
C ALA A 33 3.26 40.81 19.94
N PHE A 34 3.02 40.63 18.63
CA PHE A 34 1.87 41.18 17.87
C PHE A 34 2.07 41.25 16.33
N PHE A 35 0.96 41.01 15.61
CA PHE A 35 0.55 41.60 14.31
C PHE A 35 1.36 41.29 13.02
N SER A 36 0.78 41.30 11.81
CA SER A 36 -0.62 41.59 11.38
C SER A 36 -0.96 41.04 9.98
N ASP A 37 -2.25 40.72 9.78
CA ASP A 37 -3.07 40.92 8.56
C ASP A 37 -2.67 40.16 7.26
N ASP A 38 -3.54 39.93 6.27
CA ASP A 38 -4.77 40.65 5.91
C ASP A 38 -5.96 39.73 5.52
N SER A 39 -7.07 40.33 5.09
CA SER A 39 -8.44 39.77 5.08
C SER A 39 -9.24 40.19 3.84
N SER A 40 -10.35 39.50 3.54
CA SER A 40 -11.48 40.07 2.78
C SER A 40 -12.78 39.28 3.04
N THR A 41 -13.93 39.87 2.69
CA THR A 41 -15.27 39.43 3.16
C THR A 41 -16.32 39.39 2.04
N PHE A 42 -17.24 38.42 2.12
CA PHE A 42 -18.61 38.38 1.57
C PHE A 42 -19.23 37.01 1.95
N SER A 43 -20.55 36.81 2.11
CA SER A 43 -21.69 37.74 2.17
C SER A 43 -22.84 37.09 2.97
N LEU A 44 -24.01 37.73 3.02
CA LEU A 44 -25.32 37.13 3.33
C LEU A 44 -26.24 37.28 2.11
N ASP A 45 -27.19 36.35 1.94
CA ASP A 45 -28.56 36.69 1.53
C ASP A 45 -29.56 35.65 2.13
N SER A 46 -30.87 35.84 1.95
CA SER A 46 -31.90 35.17 2.78
C SER A 46 -33.29 35.09 2.13
N VAL A 47 -34.25 34.47 2.85
CA VAL A 47 -35.74 34.61 2.78
C VAL A 47 -36.56 33.38 2.30
N ASP A 48 -37.63 33.15 3.07
CA ASP A 48 -38.87 32.37 2.87
C ASP A 48 -38.92 30.83 2.95
N SER A 49 -39.90 30.39 3.75
CA SER A 49 -40.46 29.03 3.86
C SER A 49 -41.88 29.01 3.25
N PRO A 50 -42.53 27.85 3.03
CA PRO A 50 -43.41 27.34 4.10
C PRO A 50 -43.53 25.80 4.18
N VAL A 51 -44.17 25.35 5.27
CA VAL A 51 -44.42 23.94 5.65
C VAL A 51 -45.44 23.22 4.77
N THR A 52 -45.16 21.95 4.44
CA THR A 52 -46.19 20.89 4.26
C THR A 52 -45.73 19.55 4.86
N SER A 53 -46.64 18.96 5.64
CA SER A 53 -46.72 17.61 6.24
C SER A 53 -45.95 16.42 5.65
N ASP A 54 -45.55 15.54 6.58
CA ASP A 54 -45.34 14.08 6.48
C ASP A 54 -44.36 13.52 5.43
N ASP A 55 -43.20 13.06 5.91
CA ASP A 55 -42.91 11.61 5.87
C ASP A 55 -41.97 11.18 7.03
N ARG A 56 -41.83 9.87 7.29
CA ARG A 56 -40.91 9.26 8.26
C ARG A 56 -40.07 8.14 7.60
N SER A 57 -38.90 8.48 7.04
CA SER A 57 -37.79 7.52 6.82
C SER A 57 -36.55 8.23 6.26
N SER A 58 -35.50 8.37 7.08
CA SER A 58 -34.08 8.54 6.69
C SER A 58 -33.24 8.96 7.89
N ILE A 59 -32.83 8.00 8.72
CA ILE A 59 -31.54 8.13 9.41
C ILE A 59 -30.51 7.73 8.35
N THR A 60 -29.72 8.70 7.89
CA THR A 60 -28.61 8.41 6.97
C THR A 60 -27.50 7.72 7.76
N ALA A 61 -27.01 6.59 7.26
CA ALA A 61 -25.85 5.90 7.83
C ALA A 61 -24.69 6.88 8.06
N LEU A 62 -24.06 6.78 9.23
CA LEU A 62 -22.88 7.55 9.58
C LEU A 62 -21.63 6.68 9.40
N ASP A 63 -20.75 7.16 8.54
CA ASP A 63 -19.38 6.69 8.28
C ASP A 63 -18.74 5.94 9.47
N SER A 64 -18.55 4.63 9.31
CA SER A 64 -18.00 3.72 10.31
C SER A 64 -16.48 3.81 10.49
N SER A 65 -15.77 4.59 9.66
CA SER A 65 -14.30 4.56 9.58
C SER A 65 -13.54 5.18 10.77
N SER A 66 -14.22 5.68 11.81
CA SER A 66 -13.59 6.41 12.92
C SER A 66 -13.52 5.72 14.28
N PHE A 67 -14.04 4.49 14.45
CA PHE A 67 -14.15 3.83 15.76
C PHE A 67 -13.08 2.76 16.11
N ALA A 68 -11.92 2.80 15.47
CA ALA A 68 -10.79 1.88 15.74
C ALA A 68 -9.83 2.35 16.86
N ALA A 69 -10.35 2.73 18.03
CA ALA A 69 -9.53 3.21 19.16
C ALA A 69 -10.07 2.85 20.56
N ALA A 70 -10.78 1.72 20.69
CA ALA A 70 -11.29 1.23 21.97
C ALA A 70 -10.15 1.01 22.99
N ARG A 71 -10.26 1.64 24.16
CA ARG A 71 -9.35 1.41 25.29
C ARG A 71 -9.85 0.21 26.09
N SER A 72 -8.94 -0.69 26.47
CA SER A 72 -9.28 -1.85 27.30
C SER A 72 -9.93 -1.44 28.62
N GLY A 73 -11.14 -1.95 28.91
CA GLY A 73 -11.76 -1.87 30.23
C GLY A 73 -12.94 -0.91 30.39
N ALA A 74 -13.64 -0.53 29.32
CA ALA A 74 -14.94 0.15 29.41
C ALA A 74 -15.95 -0.43 28.40
N ARG A 75 -16.98 -1.15 28.89
CA ARG A 75 -18.20 -1.38 28.11
C ARG A 75 -18.92 -0.03 27.94
N ALA A 76 -19.40 0.27 26.73
CA ALA A 76 -20.33 1.39 26.52
C ALA A 76 -21.69 1.03 27.12
N ILE A 77 -22.42 2.02 27.65
CA ILE A 77 -23.73 1.81 28.29
C ILE A 77 -24.66 2.91 27.80
N ALA A 78 -25.80 2.54 27.21
CA ALA A 78 -26.83 3.51 26.86
C ALA A 78 -27.28 4.28 28.12
N GLY A 79 -27.33 5.61 28.05
CA GLY A 79 -27.62 6.42 29.23
C GLY A 79 -27.35 7.90 29.03
N TRP A 80 -27.45 8.67 30.11
CA TRP A 80 -27.26 10.12 30.13
C TRP A 80 -26.78 10.60 31.51
N SER A 81 -26.28 11.83 31.56
CA SER A 81 -25.93 12.50 32.82
C SER A 81 -26.18 14.01 32.78
N ASP A 82 -26.49 14.61 33.94
CA ASP A 82 -26.54 16.07 34.14
C ASP A 82 -25.80 16.41 35.45
N ILE A 83 -25.07 17.52 35.45
CA ILE A 83 -24.25 18.01 36.57
C ILE A 83 -24.88 19.18 37.35
N GLY A 84 -26.14 19.52 37.08
CA GLY A 84 -26.89 20.54 37.81
C GLY A 84 -26.13 21.87 37.90
N ALA A 85 -26.09 22.59 36.77
CA ALA A 85 -25.25 23.76 36.60
C ALA A 85 -25.60 24.87 37.61
N SER A 86 -24.74 25.02 38.62
CA SER A 86 -24.82 26.01 39.70
C SER A 86 -23.46 26.67 39.92
N SER A 87 -23.45 27.98 40.15
CA SER A 87 -22.26 28.78 40.47
C SER A 87 -22.01 28.94 41.98
N SER A 88 -22.67 28.14 42.82
CA SER A 88 -22.49 28.08 44.28
C SER A 88 -22.79 26.66 44.79
N PRO A 89 -22.30 26.28 46.00
CA PRO A 89 -22.38 24.90 46.47
C PRO A 89 -23.80 24.32 46.42
N ALA A 90 -23.93 23.26 45.63
CA ALA A 90 -25.14 22.47 45.47
C ALA A 90 -24.77 20.97 45.57
N VAL A 91 -25.67 20.20 46.16
CA VAL A 91 -25.48 18.80 46.57
C VAL A 91 -26.69 18.02 46.07
N GLY A 92 -26.46 16.86 45.45
CA GLY A 92 -27.48 15.84 45.20
C GLY A 92 -27.53 14.89 46.38
N SER A 93 -28.74 14.54 46.84
CA SER A 93 -28.91 13.85 48.14
C SER A 93 -29.90 12.71 48.13
N ALA A 94 -30.92 12.72 47.26
CA ALA A 94 -31.87 11.62 47.16
C ALA A 94 -32.50 11.50 45.75
N VAL A 95 -32.83 10.28 45.32
CA VAL A 95 -33.43 9.96 44.02
C VAL A 95 -34.54 8.92 44.18
N ALA A 96 -35.62 9.06 43.43
CA ALA A 96 -36.68 8.06 43.34
C ALA A 96 -37.26 8.05 41.92
N VAL A 97 -37.66 6.87 41.44
CA VAL A 97 -38.23 6.71 40.11
C VAL A 97 -39.72 6.35 40.17
N GLU A 98 -40.47 6.71 39.13
CA GLU A 98 -41.86 6.27 38.93
C GLU A 98 -41.85 4.91 38.22
N PRO A 99 -42.14 3.78 38.91
CA PRO A 99 -41.68 2.45 38.45
C PRO A 99 -42.20 2.03 37.08
N VAL A 100 -43.37 2.50 36.66
CA VAL A 100 -44.03 2.09 35.40
C VAL A 100 -43.65 2.99 34.21
N SER A 101 -43.07 4.17 34.44
CA SER A 101 -42.84 5.17 33.39
C SER A 101 -41.42 5.73 33.32
N GLY A 102 -40.50 5.24 34.15
CA GLY A 102 -39.12 5.72 34.22
C GLY A 102 -38.95 7.22 34.46
N ASN A 103 -39.95 7.90 35.05
CA ASN A 103 -39.77 9.30 35.41
C ASN A 103 -38.83 9.37 36.62
N ILE A 104 -37.72 10.08 36.49
CA ILE A 104 -36.69 10.19 37.53
C ILE A 104 -36.93 11.48 38.32
N TYR A 105 -37.08 11.36 39.64
CA TYR A 105 -37.26 12.46 40.56
C TYR A 105 -35.99 12.57 41.41
N SER A 106 -35.22 13.63 41.22
CA SER A 106 -33.98 13.89 41.95
C SER A 106 -34.13 15.10 42.86
N ALA A 107 -33.44 15.07 43.99
CA ALA A 107 -33.52 16.14 44.97
C ALA A 107 -32.23 16.27 45.81
N GLY A 108 -32.05 17.43 46.41
CA GLY A 108 -30.90 17.72 47.25
C GLY A 108 -30.98 19.10 47.90
N ILE A 109 -29.83 19.68 48.25
CA ILE A 109 -29.74 21.01 48.85
C ILE A 109 -28.82 21.95 48.06
N PHE A 110 -29.15 23.23 48.06
CA PHE A 110 -28.34 24.28 47.44
C PHE A 110 -28.35 25.55 48.30
N SER A 111 -27.38 26.45 48.06
CA SER A 111 -27.13 27.57 48.98
C SER A 111 -26.64 28.85 48.30
N GLY A 112 -27.11 29.99 48.83
CA GLY A 112 -26.74 31.33 48.36
C GLY A 112 -27.61 31.85 47.22
N SER A 113 -27.44 33.13 46.87
CA SER A 113 -28.23 33.81 45.82
C SER A 113 -27.80 33.40 44.41
N SER A 114 -28.02 32.13 44.08
CA SER A 114 -27.58 31.46 42.85
C SER A 114 -28.73 30.69 42.20
N SER A 115 -28.61 30.46 40.89
CA SER A 115 -29.49 29.56 40.15
C SER A 115 -28.83 28.19 40.00
N LEU A 116 -29.55 27.13 40.37
CA LEU A 116 -29.27 25.76 39.97
C LEU A 116 -30.10 25.47 38.71
N SER A 117 -29.45 25.07 37.62
CA SER A 117 -30.11 24.74 36.35
C SER A 117 -30.08 23.23 36.10
N LEU A 118 -31.21 22.67 35.66
CA LEU A 118 -31.44 21.26 35.35
C LEU A 118 -32.04 21.23 33.94
N GLY A 119 -31.19 20.95 32.94
CA GLY A 119 -31.46 21.24 31.53
C GLY A 119 -32.04 22.65 31.30
N PRO A 120 -33.24 22.78 30.68
CA PRO A 120 -33.88 24.07 30.44
C PRO A 120 -34.59 24.69 31.67
N ASN A 121 -34.70 23.96 32.79
CA ASN A 121 -35.35 24.43 34.01
C ASN A 121 -34.32 25.04 34.97
N ALA A 122 -34.71 26.00 35.80
CA ALA A 122 -33.82 26.55 36.81
C ALA A 122 -34.57 27.00 38.07
N VAL A 123 -34.00 26.68 39.23
CA VAL A 123 -34.46 27.11 40.55
C VAL A 123 -33.45 28.06 41.18
N SER A 124 -33.91 29.00 42.02
CA SER A 124 -33.02 29.98 42.65
C SER A 124 -33.33 30.16 44.13
N SER A 125 -32.30 30.06 44.98
CA SER A 125 -32.42 30.27 46.42
C SER A 125 -32.11 31.70 46.83
N ALA A 126 -32.56 32.06 48.04
CA ALA A 126 -32.10 33.25 48.74
C ALA A 126 -30.73 32.99 49.42
N ASN A 127 -30.30 33.86 50.36
CA ASN A 127 -29.03 33.69 51.10
C ASN A 127 -29.07 32.59 52.19
N TYR A 128 -29.82 31.51 51.96
CA TYR A 128 -30.11 30.44 52.91
C TYR A 128 -29.87 29.07 52.26
N ILE A 129 -29.81 28.02 53.06
CA ILE A 129 -29.82 26.63 52.58
C ILE A 129 -31.28 26.23 52.35
N GLN A 130 -31.59 25.73 51.15
CA GLN A 130 -32.93 25.33 50.73
C GLN A 130 -32.87 23.99 49.97
N PRO A 131 -33.92 23.15 50.03
CA PRO A 131 -34.01 21.94 49.25
C PRO A 131 -34.48 22.23 47.81
N TRP A 132 -33.84 21.58 46.83
CA TRP A 132 -34.26 21.59 45.43
C TRP A 132 -34.85 20.25 45.04
N PHE A 133 -35.77 20.27 44.08
CA PHE A 133 -36.45 19.10 43.53
C PHE A 133 -36.50 19.23 42.00
N GLY A 134 -36.28 18.15 41.26
CA GLY A 134 -36.39 18.13 39.81
C GLY A 134 -36.94 16.80 39.30
N LYS A 135 -37.62 16.86 38.16
CA LYS A 135 -38.15 15.67 37.48
C LYS A 135 -37.71 15.63 36.02
N SER A 136 -37.16 14.51 35.56
CA SER A 136 -36.98 14.19 34.14
C SER A 136 -37.85 12.99 33.72
N ASP A 137 -37.90 12.72 32.42
CA ASP A 137 -38.15 11.35 31.94
C ASP A 137 -36.87 10.49 32.04
N SER A 138 -36.96 9.22 31.65
CA SER A 138 -35.84 8.27 31.63
C SER A 138 -34.73 8.64 30.66
N SER A 139 -34.99 9.55 29.70
CA SER A 139 -34.03 10.03 28.70
C SER A 139 -33.37 11.38 29.08
N GLY A 140 -33.64 11.90 30.28
CA GLY A 140 -33.02 13.14 30.77
C GLY A 140 -33.71 14.44 30.35
N ASN A 141 -34.90 14.39 29.73
CA ASN A 141 -35.64 15.60 29.43
C ASN A 141 -36.33 16.11 30.70
N TRP A 142 -35.75 17.14 31.32
CA TRP A 142 -36.30 17.77 32.51
C TRP A 142 -37.68 18.40 32.26
N GLN A 143 -38.70 17.86 32.93
CA GLN A 143 -40.10 18.26 32.84
C GLN A 143 -40.39 19.49 33.71
N TRP A 144 -39.76 19.57 34.89
CA TRP A 144 -39.82 20.73 35.81
C TRP A 144 -38.69 20.68 36.84
N ALA A 145 -38.41 21.83 37.46
CA ALA A 145 -37.59 21.95 38.67
C ALA A 145 -38.25 22.96 39.63
N GLU A 146 -38.26 22.63 40.92
CA GLU A 146 -38.98 23.36 41.99
C GLU A 146 -38.12 23.46 43.27
N THR A 147 -38.50 24.38 44.17
CA THR A 147 -37.81 24.59 45.47
C THR A 147 -38.82 24.88 46.57
N ALA A 148 -38.48 24.59 47.83
CA ALA A 148 -39.27 25.05 48.97
C ALA A 148 -38.75 26.42 49.44
N GLU A 149 -39.58 27.46 49.36
CA GLU A 149 -39.16 28.81 49.76
C GLU A 149 -39.03 28.92 51.29
N THR A 150 -38.01 29.62 51.78
CA THR A 150 -37.97 30.09 53.18
C THR A 150 -38.51 31.52 53.23
N GLY A 151 -39.71 31.67 53.79
CA GLY A 151 -40.60 32.82 53.55
C GLY A 151 -39.99 34.23 53.71
N VAL A 152 -40.37 35.12 52.80
CA VAL A 152 -39.86 36.50 52.68
C VAL A 152 -40.30 37.39 53.86
N GLY A 153 -39.57 37.26 54.98
CA GLY A 153 -39.85 37.92 56.25
C GLY A 153 -39.30 37.19 57.48
N ALA A 154 -38.75 35.99 57.31
CA ALA A 154 -38.09 35.22 58.37
C ALA A 154 -36.86 35.94 58.98
N GLY A 155 -36.38 35.40 60.10
CA GLY A 155 -35.19 35.89 60.80
C GLY A 155 -33.89 35.64 60.03
N THR A 156 -32.77 36.11 60.60
CA THR A 156 -31.42 35.95 60.01
C THR A 156 -30.84 34.54 60.23
N ASN A 157 -31.69 33.51 60.22
CA ASN A 157 -31.38 32.17 60.70
C ASN A 157 -32.37 31.06 60.23
N SER A 158 -33.10 31.26 59.13
CA SER A 158 -33.92 30.17 58.56
C SER A 158 -33.11 29.28 57.63
N GLU A 159 -33.18 27.97 57.88
CA GLU A 159 -32.44 26.92 57.16
C GLU A 159 -33.36 25.70 56.98
N SER A 160 -33.22 25.00 55.85
CA SER A 160 -33.91 23.74 55.61
C SER A 160 -33.00 22.74 54.90
N THR A 161 -33.09 21.48 55.30
CA THR A 161 -32.41 20.35 54.65
C THR A 161 -33.41 19.51 53.85
N LEU A 162 -32.86 18.60 53.05
CA LEU A 162 -33.55 17.40 52.60
C LEU A 162 -32.99 16.20 53.36
N SER A 163 -33.82 15.21 53.67
CA SER A 163 -33.37 13.90 54.16
C SER A 163 -33.72 12.77 53.20
N GLY A 164 -34.79 12.89 52.41
CA GLY A 164 -35.13 11.90 51.39
C GLY A 164 -36.34 12.28 50.52
N ILE A 165 -36.49 11.55 49.42
CA ILE A 165 -37.60 11.62 48.47
C ILE A 165 -38.19 10.22 48.29
N ALA A 166 -39.50 10.12 48.05
CA ALA A 166 -40.14 8.87 47.67
C ALA A 166 -41.31 9.13 46.71
N VAL A 167 -41.43 8.32 45.67
CA VAL A 167 -42.45 8.46 44.62
C VAL A 167 -43.44 7.29 44.73
N SER A 168 -44.73 7.57 44.58
CA SER A 168 -45.75 6.53 44.47
C SER A 168 -45.99 6.14 43.01
N ALA A 169 -46.51 4.94 42.76
CA ALA A 169 -46.82 4.43 41.41
C ALA A 169 -47.92 5.19 40.63
N ASN A 170 -48.38 6.34 41.14
CA ASN A 170 -49.23 7.32 40.45
C ASN A 170 -48.47 8.63 40.10
N GLY A 171 -47.15 8.67 40.30
CA GLY A 171 -46.30 9.85 40.08
C GLY A 171 -46.41 10.95 41.13
N ASP A 172 -47.18 10.76 42.20
CA ASP A 172 -47.16 11.68 43.35
C ASP A 172 -45.80 11.57 44.08
N MET A 173 -45.14 12.71 44.27
CA MET A 173 -43.86 12.85 44.97
C MET A 173 -44.11 13.18 46.45
N TYR A 174 -43.39 12.52 47.35
CA TYR A 174 -43.34 12.81 48.78
C TYR A 174 -41.90 13.13 49.18
N VAL A 175 -41.71 14.11 50.06
CA VAL A 175 -40.38 14.57 50.51
C VAL A 175 -40.38 14.82 52.02
N THR A 176 -39.23 14.60 52.65
CA THR A 176 -39.04 14.86 54.09
C THR A 176 -37.67 15.47 54.37
N GLY A 177 -37.59 16.28 55.42
CA GLY A 177 -36.35 16.94 55.84
C GLY A 177 -36.53 17.75 57.12
N MET A 178 -35.45 18.40 57.57
CA MET A 178 -35.47 19.31 58.71
C MET A 178 -35.73 20.74 58.26
N PHE A 179 -36.39 21.54 59.11
CA PHE A 179 -36.49 22.98 58.89
C PHE A 179 -36.43 23.77 60.21
N TYR A 180 -35.92 25.00 60.13
CA TYR A 180 -35.91 25.98 61.21
C TYR A 180 -36.52 27.31 60.75
N GLY A 181 -37.44 27.85 61.54
CA GLY A 181 -38.20 29.05 61.19
C GLY A 181 -39.36 28.72 60.25
N THR A 182 -39.50 29.40 59.11
CA THR A 182 -40.65 29.22 58.19
C THR A 182 -40.22 28.65 56.85
N ILE A 183 -40.95 27.64 56.37
CA ILE A 183 -40.79 27.01 55.06
C ILE A 183 -42.15 26.95 54.35
N ASP A 184 -42.16 27.22 53.05
CA ASP A 184 -43.35 27.44 52.23
C ASP A 184 -43.38 26.49 51.03
N PHE A 185 -44.25 25.48 51.08
CA PHE A 185 -44.52 24.56 49.99
C PHE A 185 -45.67 25.11 49.13
N GLY A 186 -45.35 26.12 48.30
CA GLY A 186 -46.33 26.86 47.50
C GLY A 186 -47.31 27.66 48.37
N SER A 187 -48.52 27.12 48.59
CA SER A 187 -49.50 27.70 49.53
C SER A 187 -49.52 27.05 50.92
N HIS A 188 -48.60 26.12 51.20
CA HIS A 188 -48.56 25.34 52.44
C HIS A 188 -47.37 25.74 53.31
N SER A 189 -47.54 26.79 54.10
CA SER A 189 -46.56 27.27 55.09
C SER A 189 -46.50 26.38 56.34
N LEU A 190 -45.29 26.00 56.75
CA LEU A 190 -44.98 25.40 58.05
C LEU A 190 -44.10 26.37 58.86
N THR A 191 -44.11 26.29 60.19
CA THR A 191 -43.25 27.11 61.05
C THR A 191 -42.82 26.33 62.29
N SER A 192 -41.52 26.26 62.57
CA SER A 192 -40.98 25.40 63.62
C SER A 192 -41.19 25.97 65.03
N THR A 193 -41.36 25.07 66.00
CA THR A 193 -41.66 25.38 67.41
C THR A 193 -40.48 25.07 68.32
N GLY A 194 -39.39 25.83 68.16
CA GLY A 194 -38.24 25.82 69.06
C GLY A 194 -36.91 25.70 68.32
N TYR A 195 -36.57 24.47 67.93
CA TYR A 195 -35.34 24.15 67.21
C TYR A 195 -35.66 23.61 65.81
N TYR A 196 -34.99 22.53 65.37
CA TYR A 196 -35.28 21.84 64.11
C TYR A 196 -36.47 20.89 64.26
N ASP A 197 -37.48 21.11 63.43
CA ASP A 197 -38.64 20.24 63.28
C ASP A 197 -38.58 19.45 61.97
N THR A 198 -39.31 18.34 61.91
CA THR A 198 -39.49 17.53 60.70
C THR A 198 -40.60 18.12 59.85
N TYR A 199 -40.36 18.34 58.55
CA TYR A 199 -41.45 18.48 57.57
C TYR A 199 -41.64 17.17 56.80
N THR A 200 -42.88 16.93 56.38
CA THR A 200 -43.23 15.96 55.33
C THR A 200 -44.20 16.65 54.38
N ALA A 201 -43.92 16.64 53.09
CA ALA A 201 -44.73 17.31 52.07
C ALA A 201 -45.02 16.41 50.87
N LYS A 202 -46.08 16.73 50.14
CA LYS A 202 -46.51 16.03 48.93
C LYS A 202 -46.71 17.00 47.76
N ALA A 203 -46.18 16.64 46.59
CA ALA A 203 -46.54 17.24 45.30
C ALA A 203 -47.18 16.18 44.38
N ASN A 204 -47.89 16.64 43.34
CA ASN A 204 -48.30 15.77 42.23
C ASN A 204 -47.17 15.62 41.19
N SER A 205 -47.36 14.77 40.18
CA SER A 205 -46.38 14.49 39.11
C SER A 205 -46.01 15.70 38.23
N ALA A 206 -46.69 16.83 38.40
CA ALA A 206 -46.43 18.12 37.74
C ALA A 206 -45.82 19.16 38.70
N GLY A 207 -45.19 18.73 39.81
CA GLY A 207 -44.48 19.59 40.76
C GLY A 207 -45.38 20.36 41.74
N GLN A 208 -46.70 20.25 41.62
CA GLN A 208 -47.63 21.11 42.38
C GLN A 208 -47.87 20.56 43.79
N TRP A 209 -47.41 21.31 44.80
CA TRP A 209 -47.65 21.01 46.21
C TRP A 209 -49.15 20.84 46.54
N GLN A 210 -49.48 19.73 47.21
CA GLN A 210 -50.84 19.33 47.58
C GLN A 210 -51.09 19.49 49.10
N TRP A 211 -50.07 19.22 49.90
CA TRP A 211 -50.06 19.45 51.35
C TRP A 211 -48.62 19.44 51.89
N ALA A 212 -48.44 20.07 53.05
CA ALA A 212 -47.27 19.91 53.90
C ALA A 212 -47.74 19.75 55.36
N SER A 213 -47.00 18.96 56.14
CA SER A 213 -47.27 18.65 57.55
C SER A 213 -45.95 18.63 58.32
N ALA A 214 -45.98 18.84 59.64
CA ALA A 214 -44.78 18.81 60.49
C ALA A 214 -44.99 18.00 61.76
N LEU A 215 -43.97 17.21 62.13
CA LEU A 215 -43.81 16.72 63.51
C LEU A 215 -42.97 17.77 64.26
N GLN A 216 -43.50 18.25 65.38
CA GLN A 216 -43.05 19.46 66.06
C GLN A 216 -42.52 19.15 67.47
N GLY A 217 -41.38 19.75 67.83
CA GLY A 217 -40.92 19.86 69.20
C GLY A 217 -41.96 20.55 70.08
N ASN A 218 -42.04 20.15 71.36
CA ASN A 218 -43.01 20.69 72.32
C ASN A 218 -42.71 22.16 72.74
N GLY A 219 -41.64 22.75 72.21
CA GLY A 219 -41.43 24.19 72.16
C GLY A 219 -41.25 24.89 73.50
N ASP A 220 -40.57 24.26 74.47
CA ASP A 220 -40.25 24.89 75.75
C ASP A 220 -39.13 25.94 75.63
N TYR A 221 -39.46 27.05 75.00
CA TYR A 221 -38.65 28.27 74.94
C TYR A 221 -39.30 29.36 75.81
N ASP A 222 -39.51 29.09 77.10
CA ASP A 222 -40.17 30.02 78.05
C ASP A 222 -39.43 31.35 78.28
N GLY A 223 -38.20 31.47 77.75
CA GLY A 223 -37.33 32.64 77.85
C GLY A 223 -36.44 32.64 79.10
N THR A 224 -36.50 31.59 79.92
CA THR A 224 -35.50 31.26 80.93
C THR A 224 -34.56 30.15 80.41
N THR A 225 -33.74 29.55 81.27
CA THR A 225 -32.64 28.69 80.83
C THR A 225 -33.12 27.29 80.44
N VAL A 226 -33.36 27.09 79.14
CA VAL A 226 -33.47 25.77 78.50
C VAL A 226 -32.23 24.93 78.83
N THR A 227 -32.43 23.65 79.20
CA THR A 227 -31.33 22.74 79.58
C THR A 227 -31.36 21.38 78.88
N THR A 228 -32.32 21.16 77.98
CA THR A 228 -32.51 19.96 77.16
C THR A 228 -32.65 20.35 75.69
N LEU A 229 -32.33 19.45 74.77
CA LEU A 229 -32.46 19.66 73.32
C LEU A 229 -33.68 18.89 72.81
N ASP A 230 -34.76 19.61 72.51
CA ASP A 230 -35.93 19.03 71.83
C ASP A 230 -35.77 19.18 70.31
N ALA A 231 -35.81 18.08 69.56
CA ALA A 231 -35.70 18.08 68.09
C ALA A 231 -36.31 16.81 67.46
N VAL A 232 -36.77 16.90 66.20
CA VAL A 232 -37.18 15.74 65.37
C VAL A 232 -36.48 15.80 64.02
N TRP A 233 -35.69 14.79 63.70
CA TRP A 233 -34.90 14.71 62.46
C TRP A 233 -35.34 13.49 61.65
N PRO A 234 -35.94 13.65 60.46
CA PRO A 234 -36.25 12.53 59.60
C PRO A 234 -34.96 12.09 58.88
N THR A 235 -34.84 10.81 58.58
CA THR A 235 -33.68 10.25 57.87
C THR A 235 -34.08 9.38 56.68
N ALA A 236 -35.24 8.73 56.74
CA ALA A 236 -35.72 7.85 55.67
C ALA A 236 -37.24 7.99 55.42
N ILE A 237 -37.66 7.67 54.20
CA ILE A 237 -39.02 7.87 53.69
C ILE A 237 -39.36 6.80 52.65
N VAL A 238 -40.56 6.24 52.72
CA VAL A 238 -41.09 5.29 51.71
C VAL A 238 -42.55 5.58 51.40
N ALA A 239 -42.91 5.54 50.12
CA ALA A 239 -44.23 5.96 49.62
C ALA A 239 -45.02 4.82 48.99
N SER A 240 -46.34 5.00 48.94
CA SER A 240 -47.28 4.11 48.27
C SER A 240 -48.48 4.92 47.79
N ASN A 241 -49.34 4.30 46.95
CA ASN A 241 -50.61 4.91 46.55
C ASN A 241 -51.58 5.15 47.73
N SER A 242 -51.33 4.53 48.91
CA SER A 242 -52.11 4.75 50.14
C SER A 242 -51.66 5.99 50.95
N GLY A 243 -50.40 6.43 50.76
CA GLY A 243 -49.74 7.39 51.61
C GLY A 243 -48.25 7.07 51.82
N VAL A 244 -47.64 7.73 52.79
CA VAL A 244 -46.18 7.73 53.02
C VAL A 244 -45.87 7.35 54.47
N VAL A 245 -44.77 6.62 54.68
CA VAL A 245 -44.17 6.41 56.00
C VAL A 245 -42.84 7.15 56.03
N VAL A 246 -42.57 7.85 57.13
CA VAL A 246 -41.31 8.54 57.43
C VAL A 246 -40.78 8.02 58.76
N SER A 247 -39.46 7.88 58.86
CA SER A 247 -38.78 7.59 60.13
C SER A 247 -37.52 8.43 60.30
N GLY A 248 -37.02 8.40 61.52
CA GLY A 248 -35.79 9.08 61.90
C GLY A 248 -35.62 9.06 63.41
N LEU A 249 -34.90 10.03 63.94
CA LEU A 249 -34.69 10.18 65.38
C LEU A 249 -35.43 11.39 65.95
N PHE A 250 -35.73 11.32 67.24
CA PHE A 250 -36.08 12.48 68.05
C PHE A 250 -35.23 12.52 69.31
N ILE A 251 -35.08 13.72 69.86
CA ILE A 251 -34.40 13.98 71.14
C ILE A 251 -35.35 14.80 72.01
N GLY A 252 -35.29 14.58 73.32
CA GLY A 252 -36.02 15.35 74.30
C GLY A 252 -37.52 15.04 74.39
N ASN A 253 -38.28 15.98 74.95
CA ASN A 253 -39.67 15.78 75.37
C ASN A 253 -40.68 16.13 74.26
N THR A 254 -40.56 15.43 73.13
CA THR A 254 -41.17 15.81 71.85
C THR A 254 -42.44 15.00 71.50
N ASP A 255 -43.47 15.66 70.95
CA ASP A 255 -44.76 15.04 70.59
C ASP A 255 -44.73 14.47 69.16
N VAL A 256 -44.20 13.27 69.00
CA VAL A 256 -44.32 12.46 67.78
C VAL A 256 -45.73 11.83 67.65
N GLY A 257 -46.78 12.66 67.74
CA GLY A 257 -48.18 12.29 67.51
C GLY A 257 -48.92 11.67 68.69
N THR A 258 -48.26 11.48 69.85
CA THR A 258 -48.89 11.05 71.10
C THR A 258 -48.26 11.71 72.32
N ALA A 259 -48.98 12.62 72.97
CA ALA A 259 -48.53 13.32 74.17
C ALA A 259 -48.32 12.39 75.40
N VAL A 260 -47.08 11.94 75.61
CA VAL A 260 -46.60 11.19 76.79
C VAL A 260 -45.20 11.71 77.17
N ASP A 261 -44.83 11.63 78.46
CA ASP A 261 -43.60 12.19 79.03
C ASP A 261 -42.74 11.12 79.76
N SER A 262 -41.43 11.38 79.80
CA SER A 262 -40.38 10.80 80.67
C SER A 262 -40.24 9.26 80.74
N GLY A 263 -39.46 8.70 79.80
CA GLY A 263 -38.95 7.33 79.82
C GLY A 263 -37.44 7.19 80.08
N GLY A 264 -36.61 7.98 79.40
CA GLY A 264 -35.14 7.97 79.55
C GLY A 264 -34.65 8.62 80.84
N THR A 265 -33.54 8.12 81.40
CA THR A 265 -32.97 8.65 82.66
C THR A 265 -32.00 9.83 82.49
N SER A 266 -31.66 10.20 81.26
CA SER A 266 -30.79 11.33 80.89
C SER A 266 -31.61 12.55 80.45
N GLY A 267 -32.53 12.37 79.49
CA GLY A 267 -33.15 13.45 78.71
C GLY A 267 -32.33 13.88 77.48
N ASP A 268 -31.19 13.22 77.25
CA ASP A 268 -30.22 13.51 76.19
C ASP A 268 -30.02 12.31 75.22
N ASP A 269 -30.77 11.20 75.42
CA ASP A 269 -30.73 10.02 74.55
C ASP A 269 -31.53 10.31 73.25
N ALA A 270 -31.11 9.74 72.11
CA ALA A 270 -31.77 9.93 70.81
C ALA A 270 -32.46 8.63 70.36
N GLU A 271 -33.75 8.72 70.02
CA GLU A 271 -34.67 7.58 69.97
C GLU A 271 -35.44 7.54 68.64
N ILE A 272 -35.84 6.35 68.16
CA ILE A 272 -36.47 6.20 66.83
C ILE A 272 -37.95 6.58 66.88
N PHE A 273 -38.40 7.38 65.91
CA PHE A 273 -39.81 7.48 65.55
C PHE A 273 -40.10 6.87 64.16
N VAL A 274 -41.33 6.42 63.97
CA VAL A 274 -41.93 6.05 62.68
C VAL A 274 -43.32 6.66 62.59
N ALA A 275 -43.66 7.30 61.48
CA ALA A 275 -44.91 8.03 61.29
C ALA A 275 -45.54 7.72 59.92
N LYS A 276 -46.81 7.29 59.90
CA LYS A 276 -47.54 7.03 58.66
C LYS A 276 -48.59 8.10 58.38
N TYR A 277 -48.49 8.77 57.24
CA TYR A 277 -49.47 9.72 56.72
C TYR A 277 -50.28 9.07 55.61
N ALA A 278 -51.60 9.30 55.59
CA ALA A 278 -52.41 8.98 54.40
C ALA A 278 -52.01 9.90 53.24
N SER A 279 -52.31 9.50 52.00
CA SER A 279 -52.04 10.31 50.79
C SER A 279 -52.70 11.70 50.78
N SER A 280 -53.67 11.94 51.68
CA SER A 280 -54.31 13.23 51.97
C SER A 280 -53.63 14.09 53.07
N GLY A 281 -52.45 13.70 53.57
CA GLY A 281 -51.67 14.45 54.56
C GLY A 281 -52.11 14.29 56.02
N SER A 282 -53.11 13.46 56.29
CA SER A 282 -53.55 13.16 57.65
C SER A 282 -52.71 12.03 58.26
N LEU A 283 -51.98 12.34 59.33
CA LEU A 283 -51.30 11.35 60.18
C LEU A 283 -52.28 10.24 60.61
N GLN A 284 -51.89 8.98 60.44
CA GLN A 284 -52.71 7.79 60.75
C GLN A 284 -52.28 7.15 62.07
N TRP A 285 -50.97 6.93 62.21
CA TRP A 285 -50.34 6.39 63.41
C TRP A 285 -48.90 6.85 63.51
N THR A 286 -48.36 6.77 64.73
CA THR A 286 -46.94 6.88 65.02
C THR A 286 -46.51 5.72 65.93
N ALA A 287 -45.25 5.34 65.85
CA ALA A 287 -44.62 4.31 66.67
C ALA A 287 -43.21 4.75 67.07
N GLU A 288 -42.70 4.20 68.16
CA GLU A 288 -41.38 4.49 68.69
C GLU A 288 -40.59 3.21 69.01
N ALA A 289 -39.26 3.32 69.01
CA ALA A 289 -38.35 2.31 69.55
C ALA A 289 -37.22 3.02 70.32
N ARG A 290 -36.87 2.47 71.50
CA ARG A 290 -36.02 3.15 72.49
C ARG A 290 -34.88 2.25 72.99
N GLY A 291 -33.69 2.82 73.08
CA GLY A 291 -32.47 2.27 73.68
C GLY A 291 -31.65 3.35 74.39
N PRO A 292 -30.51 3.01 75.02
CA PRO A 292 -29.62 3.99 75.65
C PRO A 292 -28.77 4.75 74.62
N ALA A 293 -28.33 5.96 74.98
CA ALA A 293 -27.47 6.81 74.15
C ALA A 293 -28.12 7.19 72.80
N PHE A 294 -27.38 7.14 71.69
CA PHE A 294 -27.83 7.63 70.38
C PHE A 294 -28.28 6.48 69.47
N GLN A 295 -29.47 6.58 68.90
CA GLN A 295 -29.97 5.69 67.84
C GLN A 295 -30.44 6.51 66.64
N GLU A 296 -30.19 5.99 65.45
CA GLU A 296 -30.51 6.67 64.19
C GLU A 296 -30.93 5.63 63.14
N THR A 297 -32.14 5.84 62.59
CA THR A 297 -32.66 5.07 61.46
C THR A 297 -31.94 5.48 60.18
N GLN A 298 -31.57 4.52 59.34
CA GLN A 298 -30.70 4.77 58.18
C GLN A 298 -31.42 4.53 56.85
N ALA A 299 -32.21 3.46 56.74
CA ALA A 299 -32.95 3.09 55.54
C ALA A 299 -34.34 2.52 55.87
N MET A 300 -35.23 2.51 54.86
CA MET A 300 -36.55 1.91 54.93
C MET A 300 -36.90 1.18 53.63
N TYR A 301 -37.66 0.09 53.73
CA TYR A 301 -38.31 -0.55 52.58
C TYR A 301 -39.77 -0.87 52.89
N MET A 302 -40.71 -0.63 51.96
CA MET A 302 -42.13 -0.93 52.16
C MET A 302 -42.57 -2.13 51.31
N GLU A 303 -42.89 -3.25 51.97
CA GLU A 303 -43.47 -4.43 51.33
C GLU A 303 -44.79 -4.07 50.62
N SER A 304 -45.13 -4.80 49.56
CA SER A 304 -46.39 -4.62 48.81
C SER A 304 -47.68 -4.74 49.65
N ASN A 305 -47.61 -5.34 50.84
CA ASN A 305 -48.70 -5.43 51.82
C ASN A 305 -48.88 -4.16 52.68
N GLY A 306 -47.92 -3.22 52.62
CA GLY A 306 -47.90 -1.96 53.37
C GLY A 306 -47.26 -2.02 54.77
N ASP A 307 -46.72 -3.17 55.16
CA ASP A 307 -45.75 -3.34 56.25
C ASP A 307 -44.39 -2.76 55.81
N THR A 308 -43.45 -2.53 56.74
CA THR A 308 -42.25 -1.75 56.45
C THR A 308 -41.04 -2.26 57.23
N TRP A 309 -39.94 -2.50 56.53
CA TRP A 309 -38.62 -2.78 57.09
C TRP A 309 -37.88 -1.47 57.33
N ILE A 310 -37.10 -1.43 58.42
CA ILE A 310 -36.40 -0.25 58.90
C ILE A 310 -35.03 -0.70 59.43
N SER A 311 -33.95 -0.10 58.93
CA SER A 311 -32.62 -0.24 59.54
C SER A 311 -32.35 0.88 60.54
N SER A 312 -31.64 0.56 61.61
CA SER A 312 -31.11 1.55 62.54
C SER A 312 -29.77 1.09 63.09
N THR A 313 -28.99 2.01 63.64
CA THR A 313 -27.95 1.68 64.63
C THR A 313 -28.50 1.82 66.04
N PHE A 314 -27.89 1.10 66.99
CA PHE A 314 -28.17 1.23 68.42
C PHE A 314 -26.93 0.90 69.28
N ASP A 315 -26.83 1.56 70.43
CA ASP A 315 -25.88 1.24 71.51
C ASP A 315 -26.56 0.30 72.53
N GLY A 316 -25.86 -0.70 73.02
CA GLY A 316 -26.28 -1.51 74.18
C GLY A 316 -27.55 -2.37 73.98
N ASN A 317 -28.73 -1.85 74.31
CA ASN A 317 -29.98 -2.63 74.37
C ASN A 317 -31.19 -1.82 73.91
N MET A 318 -31.76 -2.16 72.75
CA MET A 318 -32.90 -1.46 72.16
C MET A 318 -34.18 -2.30 72.15
N ASN A 319 -35.33 -1.64 72.28
CA ASN A 319 -36.66 -2.26 72.31
C ASN A 319 -37.58 -1.69 71.22
N PHE A 320 -38.09 -2.59 70.38
CA PHE A 320 -39.07 -2.39 69.32
C PHE A 320 -40.40 -3.00 69.78
N GLY A 321 -41.15 -2.26 70.60
CA GLY A 321 -42.37 -2.76 71.26
C GLY A 321 -42.09 -3.95 72.19
N SER A 322 -42.54 -5.15 71.79
CA SER A 322 -42.28 -6.40 72.50
C SER A 322 -41.00 -7.15 72.08
N HIS A 323 -40.25 -6.62 71.11
CA HIS A 323 -39.05 -7.24 70.55
C HIS A 323 -37.82 -6.50 71.05
N SER A 324 -36.82 -7.21 71.57
CA SER A 324 -35.61 -6.60 72.15
C SER A 324 -34.36 -7.14 71.47
N VAL A 325 -33.46 -6.25 71.08
CA VAL A 325 -32.12 -6.60 70.57
C VAL A 325 -31.04 -6.27 71.60
N THR A 326 -29.86 -6.87 71.46
CA THR A 326 -28.72 -6.70 72.35
C THR A 326 -27.44 -6.59 71.53
N GLY A 327 -26.68 -5.54 71.80
CA GLY A 327 -25.34 -5.26 71.30
C GLY A 327 -24.39 -4.97 72.47
N THR A 328 -23.21 -4.42 72.19
CA THR A 328 -22.26 -4.02 73.23
C THR A 328 -22.51 -2.56 73.64
N PRO A 329 -22.48 -2.23 74.94
CA PRO A 329 -22.45 -0.83 75.37
C PRO A 329 -21.18 -0.11 74.85
N GLY A 330 -21.37 0.89 73.99
CA GLY A 330 -20.33 1.66 73.32
C GLY A 330 -19.94 1.24 71.90
N ASP A 331 -20.56 0.19 71.33
CA ASP A 331 -20.37 -0.22 69.92
C ASP A 331 -21.64 0.13 69.11
N SER A 332 -21.51 0.83 67.98
CA SER A 332 -22.69 1.14 67.12
C SER A 332 -23.14 -0.11 66.37
N THR A 333 -24.16 -0.79 66.90
CA THR A 333 -24.61 -2.09 66.40
C THR A 333 -25.78 -1.91 65.42
N PRO A 334 -25.77 -2.53 64.22
CA PRO A 334 -26.87 -2.44 63.27
C PRO A 334 -28.04 -3.36 63.66
N VAL A 335 -29.27 -2.87 63.51
CA VAL A 335 -30.53 -3.61 63.67
C VAL A 335 -31.42 -3.42 62.45
N LEU A 336 -32.06 -4.51 62.04
CA LEU A 336 -33.14 -4.55 61.07
C LEU A 336 -34.44 -4.90 61.82
N ALA A 337 -35.44 -4.04 61.71
CA ALA A 337 -36.75 -4.20 62.36
C ALA A 337 -37.88 -4.10 61.34
N GLN A 338 -39.01 -4.73 61.63
CA GLN A 338 -40.20 -4.71 60.79
C GLN A 338 -41.40 -4.18 61.60
N ILE A 339 -42.12 -3.22 61.03
CA ILE A 339 -43.37 -2.68 61.55
C ILE A 339 -44.53 -3.04 60.61
N ASP A 340 -45.69 -3.39 61.15
CA ASP A 340 -46.87 -3.67 60.34
C ASP A 340 -47.53 -2.38 59.82
N SER A 341 -48.35 -2.54 58.80
CA SER A 341 -49.15 -1.49 58.16
C SER A 341 -50.06 -0.70 59.12
N THR A 342 -50.30 -1.20 60.35
CA THR A 342 -51.10 -0.58 61.41
C THR A 342 -50.27 0.13 62.49
N GLY A 343 -48.94 0.02 62.44
CA GLY A 343 -48.01 0.65 63.37
C GLY A 343 -47.51 -0.24 64.51
N ALA A 344 -47.65 -1.57 64.41
CA ALA A 344 -47.17 -2.50 65.43
C ALA A 344 -45.89 -3.23 64.99
N TRP A 345 -44.85 -3.22 65.84
CA TRP A 345 -43.59 -3.94 65.60
C TRP A 345 -43.82 -5.46 65.48
N LYS A 346 -43.44 -6.06 64.34
CA LYS A 346 -43.53 -7.50 64.03
C LYS A 346 -42.28 -8.27 64.47
N SER A 347 -41.10 -7.67 64.28
CA SER A 347 -39.80 -8.30 64.52
C SER A 347 -38.68 -7.29 64.65
N ALA A 348 -37.57 -7.68 65.29
CA ALA A 348 -36.28 -6.98 65.26
C ALA A 348 -35.13 -7.98 65.38
N MET A 349 -34.05 -7.78 64.63
CA MET A 349 -32.82 -8.60 64.67
C MET A 349 -31.58 -7.74 64.45
N SER A 350 -30.53 -7.95 65.26
CA SER A 350 -29.25 -7.28 65.10
C SER A 350 -28.25 -8.11 64.29
N ILE A 351 -27.38 -7.44 63.53
CA ILE A 351 -26.25 -8.08 62.84
C ILE A 351 -25.00 -7.95 63.74
N SER A 352 -24.18 -9.00 63.80
CA SER A 352 -23.04 -9.03 64.73
C SER A 352 -21.81 -8.33 64.13
N GLY A 353 -21.77 -7.01 64.23
CA GLY A 353 -20.61 -6.16 63.93
C GLY A 353 -20.60 -4.92 64.83
N ALA A 354 -19.40 -4.49 65.24
CA ALA A 354 -19.22 -3.22 65.93
C ALA A 354 -18.98 -2.10 64.90
N ASP A 355 -19.48 -0.91 65.19
CA ASP A 355 -19.42 0.28 64.32
C ASP A 355 -19.75 -0.06 62.86
N SER A 356 -20.98 -0.53 62.68
CA SER A 356 -21.49 -1.08 61.41
C SER A 356 -22.90 -0.56 61.13
N PHE A 357 -23.19 -0.31 59.86
CA PHE A 357 -24.40 0.38 59.39
C PHE A 357 -25.06 -0.41 58.25
N ILE A 358 -26.37 -0.22 58.06
CA ILE A 358 -27.15 -0.71 56.90
C ILE A 358 -27.74 0.53 56.24
N TYR A 359 -27.18 0.96 55.10
CA TYR A 359 -27.60 2.18 54.42
C TYR A 359 -28.68 1.97 53.35
N GLY A 360 -28.89 0.73 52.89
CA GLY A 360 -29.94 0.41 51.93
C GLY A 360 -30.65 -0.92 52.22
N ILE A 361 -31.92 -1.01 51.81
CA ILE A 361 -32.80 -2.18 51.93
C ILE A 361 -33.70 -2.24 50.69
N ASP A 362 -33.72 -3.37 49.99
CA ASP A 362 -34.72 -3.68 48.96
C ASP A 362 -35.15 -5.17 49.03
N GLU A 363 -36.15 -5.57 48.26
CA GLU A 363 -36.74 -6.92 48.24
C GLU A 363 -36.62 -7.56 46.85
N PHE A 364 -35.93 -8.70 46.77
CA PHE A 364 -35.93 -9.55 45.57
C PHE A 364 -37.34 -10.07 45.27
N THR A 365 -37.64 -10.37 44.01
CA THR A 365 -38.97 -10.83 43.55
C THR A 365 -39.47 -12.09 44.28
N ASN A 366 -38.56 -12.86 44.89
CA ASN A 366 -38.87 -14.04 45.69
C ASN A 366 -39.23 -13.76 47.17
N GLY A 367 -39.22 -12.51 47.62
CA GLY A 367 -39.51 -12.11 49.01
C GLY A 367 -38.35 -12.28 49.98
N ASP A 368 -37.11 -12.17 49.48
CA ASP A 368 -35.89 -12.13 50.28
C ASP A 368 -35.28 -10.72 50.24
N LEU A 369 -34.68 -10.24 51.33
CA LEU A 369 -34.15 -8.88 51.38
C LEU A 369 -32.72 -8.78 50.86
N PHE A 370 -32.47 -7.77 50.03
CA PHE A 370 -31.13 -7.26 49.72
C PHE A 370 -30.77 -6.15 50.71
N LEU A 371 -29.55 -6.20 51.24
CA LEU A 371 -29.08 -5.27 52.28
C LEU A 371 -27.65 -4.82 51.96
N GLY A 372 -27.40 -3.51 52.05
CA GLY A 372 -26.07 -2.94 51.88
C GLY A 372 -25.69 -1.96 52.99
N GLY A 373 -24.39 -1.80 53.23
CA GLY A 373 -23.89 -0.88 54.25
C GLY A 373 -22.39 -0.92 54.48
N THR A 374 -21.95 -0.59 55.69
CA THR A 374 -20.52 -0.55 56.07
C THR A 374 -20.21 -1.21 57.40
N PHE A 375 -18.92 -1.50 57.63
CA PHE A 375 -18.36 -2.02 58.87
C PHE A 375 -16.87 -1.63 59.01
N THR A 376 -16.37 -1.45 60.23
CA THR A 376 -14.97 -0.97 60.44
C THR A 376 -13.94 -2.05 60.75
N SER A 377 -14.33 -3.25 61.23
CA SER A 377 -13.36 -4.30 61.55
C SER A 377 -13.79 -5.69 61.11
N SER A 378 -14.89 -6.20 61.65
CA SER A 378 -15.52 -7.45 61.20
C SER A 378 -17.02 -7.42 61.45
N ILE A 379 -17.78 -8.06 60.56
CA ILE A 379 -19.23 -8.19 60.62
C ILE A 379 -19.62 -9.63 60.28
N THR A 380 -20.61 -10.18 61.00
CA THR A 380 -20.97 -11.61 60.91
C THR A 380 -22.44 -11.82 60.56
N PHE A 381 -22.65 -12.48 59.42
CA PHE A 381 -23.93 -12.89 58.85
C PHE A 381 -24.13 -14.39 59.09
N GLY A 382 -24.79 -14.74 60.20
CA GLY A 382 -25.02 -16.14 60.59
C GLY A 382 -23.73 -16.88 60.93
N SER A 383 -23.18 -17.64 59.97
CA SER A 383 -21.90 -18.35 60.08
C SER A 383 -20.74 -17.71 59.30
N THR A 384 -21.01 -16.68 58.49
CA THR A 384 -20.03 -16.03 57.61
C THR A 384 -19.56 -14.73 58.23
N THR A 385 -18.24 -14.55 58.40
CA THR A 385 -17.64 -13.32 58.95
C THR A 385 -16.82 -12.63 57.87
N LEU A 386 -17.20 -11.41 57.49
CA LEU A 386 -16.39 -10.52 56.67
C LEU A 386 -15.41 -9.74 57.56
N ASN A 387 -14.25 -9.39 57.01
CA ASN A 387 -13.18 -8.65 57.70
C ASN A 387 -12.71 -7.53 56.77
N SER A 388 -12.46 -6.33 57.31
CA SER A 388 -11.92 -5.21 56.53
C SER A 388 -10.50 -5.54 56.03
N PRO A 389 -10.17 -5.39 54.73
CA PRO A 389 -8.82 -5.70 54.23
C PRO A 389 -7.76 -4.70 54.69
N GLY A 390 -8.14 -3.42 54.84
CA GLY A 390 -7.26 -2.36 55.35
C GLY A 390 -7.24 -2.25 56.88
N GLY A 391 -8.35 -2.59 57.54
CA GLY A 391 -8.60 -2.28 58.95
C GLY A 391 -9.29 -0.92 59.19
N ASP A 392 -9.62 -0.22 58.10
CA ASP A 392 -10.50 0.96 58.06
C ASP A 392 -11.94 0.54 57.68
N THR A 393 -12.84 1.51 57.48
CA THR A 393 -14.25 1.22 57.13
C THR A 393 -14.38 0.73 55.69
N SER A 394 -14.96 -0.45 55.51
CA SER A 394 -15.28 -1.02 54.19
C SER A 394 -16.78 -1.27 54.03
N GLY A 395 -17.23 -1.39 52.78
CA GLY A 395 -18.60 -1.73 52.44
C GLY A 395 -18.90 -3.23 52.48
N TRP A 396 -20.18 -3.57 52.55
CA TRP A 396 -20.69 -4.95 52.44
C TRP A 396 -22.06 -4.96 51.78
N VAL A 397 -22.41 -6.09 51.16
CA VAL A 397 -23.78 -6.43 50.76
C VAL A 397 -24.13 -7.86 51.15
N ALA A 398 -25.40 -8.14 51.47
CA ALA A 398 -25.84 -9.47 51.87
C ALA A 398 -27.31 -9.72 51.51
N LYS A 399 -27.63 -10.99 51.24
CA LYS A 399 -29.00 -11.46 51.03
C LYS A 399 -29.54 -12.18 52.27
N LEU A 400 -30.67 -11.71 52.79
CA LEU A 400 -31.39 -12.28 53.93
C LEU A 400 -32.67 -12.95 53.45
N ALA A 401 -32.65 -14.28 53.33
CA ALA A 401 -33.83 -15.03 52.91
C ALA A 401 -34.90 -15.14 54.01
N THR A 402 -36.17 -15.15 53.61
CA THR A 402 -37.28 -15.19 54.57
C THR A 402 -37.62 -16.62 55.02
N PRO A 403 -37.83 -16.88 56.32
CA PRO A 403 -37.75 -15.96 57.46
C PRO A 403 -36.35 -15.93 58.11
N ASN A 404 -35.64 -14.81 57.94
CA ASN A 404 -34.44 -14.40 58.67
C ASN A 404 -33.25 -15.38 58.62
N THR A 405 -32.96 -15.97 57.47
CA THR A 405 -31.78 -16.81 57.22
C THR A 405 -30.84 -16.18 56.20
N TRP A 406 -29.60 -15.88 56.60
CA TRP A 406 -28.57 -15.35 55.70
C TRP A 406 -28.23 -16.36 54.60
N SER A 407 -28.42 -15.96 53.33
CA SER A 407 -28.12 -16.77 52.15
C SER A 407 -26.67 -16.61 51.72
N TRP A 408 -26.23 -15.37 51.55
CA TRP A 408 -24.86 -15.01 51.20
C TRP A 408 -24.53 -13.60 51.70
N SER A 409 -23.24 -13.28 51.75
CA SER A 409 -22.71 -11.96 52.11
C SER A 409 -21.38 -11.71 51.40
N ALA A 410 -21.25 -10.60 50.68
CA ALA A 410 -20.07 -10.21 49.94
C ALA A 410 -19.43 -8.94 50.54
N LEU A 411 -18.10 -8.87 50.41
CA LEU A 411 -17.31 -7.69 50.77
C LEU A 411 -17.32 -6.69 49.60
N VAL A 412 -17.44 -5.40 49.91
CA VAL A 412 -17.42 -4.31 48.92
C VAL A 412 -16.44 -3.24 49.39
N GLY A 413 -15.14 -3.47 49.15
CA GLY A 413 -14.11 -2.54 49.61
C GLY A 413 -12.69 -2.95 49.27
N GLY A 414 -11.79 -1.97 49.27
CA GLY A 414 -10.38 -2.10 48.95
C GLY A 414 -9.52 -2.07 50.22
N SER A 415 -8.62 -1.09 50.31
CA SER A 415 -7.62 -1.00 51.39
C SER A 415 -7.71 0.26 52.25
N THR A 416 -8.70 1.13 52.03
CA THR A 416 -8.89 2.38 52.78
C THR A 416 -10.35 2.55 53.20
N TYR A 417 -10.98 3.70 52.93
CA TYR A 417 -12.37 3.98 53.27
C TYR A 417 -13.27 3.65 52.08
N ASP A 418 -14.15 2.68 52.23
CA ASP A 418 -15.12 2.27 51.22
C ASP A 418 -16.54 2.24 51.84
N ARG A 419 -17.53 2.78 51.11
CA ARG A 419 -18.94 2.82 51.54
C ARG A 419 -19.85 2.34 50.42
N VAL A 420 -20.67 1.32 50.69
CA VAL A 420 -21.94 1.14 49.97
C VAL A 420 -22.88 2.23 50.47
N THR A 421 -23.33 3.10 49.57
CA THR A 421 -24.09 4.31 49.94
C THR A 421 -25.58 4.04 50.01
N ASP A 422 -26.13 3.26 49.07
CA ASP A 422 -27.48 2.68 49.09
C ASP A 422 -27.55 1.44 48.15
N VAL A 423 -28.63 0.66 48.19
CA VAL A 423 -28.87 -0.50 47.33
C VAL A 423 -30.33 -0.60 46.86
N ALA A 424 -30.52 -1.07 45.63
CA ALA A 424 -31.80 -1.40 45.02
C ALA A 424 -31.77 -2.82 44.42
N VAL A 425 -32.92 -3.34 44.01
CA VAL A 425 -33.03 -4.54 43.17
C VAL A 425 -33.67 -4.16 41.83
N ASP A 426 -33.12 -4.69 40.75
CA ASP A 426 -33.77 -4.65 39.45
C ASP A 426 -34.92 -5.69 39.37
N PRO A 427 -36.17 -5.27 39.13
CA PRO A 427 -37.30 -6.18 39.02
C PRO A 427 -37.35 -6.98 37.70
N MET A 428 -36.50 -6.68 36.70
CA MET A 428 -36.44 -7.47 35.44
C MET A 428 -35.55 -8.70 35.58
N SER A 429 -34.26 -8.50 35.88
CA SER A 429 -33.26 -9.57 36.02
C SER A 429 -33.17 -10.15 37.45
N ASP A 430 -33.92 -9.59 38.41
CA ASP A 430 -33.91 -9.98 39.84
C ASP A 430 -32.52 -9.82 40.50
N ASN A 431 -31.66 -8.95 39.94
CA ASN A 431 -30.30 -8.71 40.39
C ASN A 431 -30.21 -7.53 41.37
N GLY A 432 -29.27 -7.61 42.31
CA GLY A 432 -28.98 -6.54 43.26
C GLY A 432 -28.08 -5.47 42.66
N VAL A 433 -28.47 -4.22 42.78
CA VAL A 433 -27.76 -3.04 42.27
C VAL A 433 -27.31 -2.18 43.45
N LEU A 434 -26.08 -1.69 43.45
CA LEU A 434 -25.53 -0.92 44.57
C LEU A 434 -24.71 0.29 44.12
N SER A 435 -24.90 1.40 44.82
CA SER A 435 -24.02 2.57 44.70
C SER A 435 -22.89 2.50 45.73
N ILE A 436 -21.69 2.89 45.31
CA ILE A 436 -20.45 2.82 46.08
C ILE A 436 -19.78 4.19 46.07
N SER A 437 -19.09 4.55 47.15
CA SER A 437 -18.06 5.60 47.17
C SER A 437 -16.81 5.06 47.86
N SER A 438 -15.66 5.10 47.18
CA SER A 438 -14.41 4.46 47.63
C SER A 438 -13.21 5.39 47.51
N ALA A 439 -12.34 5.37 48.52
CA ALA A 439 -11.04 6.05 48.54
C ALA A 439 -9.86 5.13 48.13
N SER A 440 -10.14 3.97 47.52
CA SER A 440 -9.13 3.06 46.97
C SER A 440 -9.66 2.29 45.76
N SER A 441 -8.75 1.69 44.97
CA SER A 441 -9.16 0.80 43.89
C SER A 441 -9.84 -0.45 44.44
N ILE A 442 -11.00 -0.79 43.88
CA ILE A 442 -11.81 -1.95 44.29
C ILE A 442 -11.95 -2.93 43.12
N THR A 443 -11.88 -4.23 43.41
CA THR A 443 -12.06 -5.31 42.43
C THR A 443 -13.30 -6.10 42.79
N LEU A 444 -14.27 -6.15 41.87
CA LEU A 444 -15.59 -6.77 42.06
C LEU A 444 -15.82 -7.75 40.90
N GLY A 445 -15.63 -9.05 41.15
CA GLY A 445 -15.67 -10.05 40.09
C GLY A 445 -14.50 -9.89 39.10
N PRO A 446 -14.76 -9.76 37.78
CA PRO A 446 -13.73 -9.49 36.79
C PRO A 446 -13.24 -8.03 36.81
N ASP A 447 -14.11 -7.10 37.22
CA ASP A 447 -13.89 -5.67 37.05
C ASP A 447 -13.02 -5.06 38.16
N THR A 448 -12.26 -4.03 37.82
CA THR A 448 -11.43 -3.27 38.77
C THR A 448 -11.56 -1.77 38.54
N ILE A 449 -12.31 -1.12 39.42
CA ILE A 449 -12.45 0.34 39.48
C ILE A 449 -11.18 0.91 40.10
N SER A 450 -10.49 1.79 39.38
CA SER A 450 -9.22 2.37 39.80
C SER A 450 -9.41 3.79 40.34
N SER A 451 -9.30 3.97 41.66
CA SER A 451 -9.37 5.30 42.27
C SER A 451 -8.10 6.11 41.96
N GLN A 452 -8.27 7.43 41.74
CA GLN A 452 -7.13 8.34 41.52
C GLN A 452 -6.61 8.98 42.83
N GLY A 453 -7.05 8.48 43.99
CA GLY A 453 -6.62 8.96 45.32
C GLY A 453 -7.52 10.02 45.94
N ALA A 454 -8.76 10.09 45.47
CA ALA A 454 -9.89 10.84 46.03
C ALA A 454 -11.02 9.86 46.38
N ASN A 455 -12.13 10.33 46.97
CA ASN A 455 -13.35 9.52 46.93
C ASN A 455 -13.85 9.45 45.48
N ASP A 456 -14.05 8.24 44.98
CA ASP A 456 -14.59 7.95 43.65
C ASP A 456 -15.90 7.16 43.75
N SER A 457 -16.93 7.58 43.00
CA SER A 457 -18.24 6.93 42.96
C SER A 457 -18.24 5.76 41.98
N ALA A 458 -18.97 4.71 42.31
CA ALA A 458 -19.16 3.57 41.41
C ALA A 458 -20.55 2.95 41.52
N LEU A 459 -20.91 2.24 40.45
CA LEU A 459 -22.06 1.36 40.33
C LEU A 459 -21.54 -0.08 40.30
N ALA A 460 -22.17 -1.01 41.00
CA ALA A 460 -21.93 -2.43 40.82
C ALA A 460 -23.23 -3.24 40.83
N ILE A 461 -23.22 -4.34 40.07
CA ILE A 461 -24.34 -5.27 39.94
C ILE A 461 -23.89 -6.64 40.46
N ILE A 462 -24.69 -7.22 41.35
CA ILE A 462 -24.46 -8.54 41.95
C ILE A 462 -25.70 -9.40 41.76
N SER A 463 -25.51 -10.60 41.23
CA SER A 463 -26.62 -11.49 40.91
C SER A 463 -27.37 -11.94 42.17
N ASN A 464 -28.63 -12.37 42.01
CA ASN A 464 -29.40 -12.92 43.12
C ASN A 464 -28.72 -14.13 43.82
N SER A 465 -27.81 -14.81 43.11
CA SER A 465 -26.97 -15.90 43.63
C SER A 465 -25.76 -15.46 44.47
N GLY A 466 -25.43 -14.15 44.49
CA GLY A 466 -24.28 -13.59 45.20
C GLY A 466 -22.99 -13.53 44.38
N SER A 467 -23.08 -13.62 43.05
CA SER A 467 -21.94 -13.53 42.12
C SER A 467 -21.92 -12.15 41.44
N TRP A 468 -20.77 -11.48 41.41
CA TRP A 468 -20.60 -10.19 40.72
C TRP A 468 -20.85 -10.33 39.23
N VAL A 469 -21.70 -9.44 38.68
CA VAL A 469 -22.03 -9.37 37.25
C VAL A 469 -21.11 -8.36 36.57
N SER A 470 -21.13 -7.11 37.03
CA SER A 470 -20.34 -6.01 36.46
C SER A 470 -20.14 -4.87 37.47
N ALA A 471 -19.12 -4.03 37.25
CA ALA A 471 -18.89 -2.82 38.04
C ALA A 471 -18.26 -1.67 37.24
N PHE A 472 -18.80 -0.45 37.40
CA PHE A 472 -18.47 0.73 36.63
C PHE A 472 -18.13 1.92 37.53
N GLY A 473 -17.00 2.57 37.28
CA GLY A 473 -16.57 3.77 38.03
C GLY A 473 -16.91 5.06 37.31
N ALA A 474 -17.40 6.06 38.05
CA ALA A 474 -17.47 7.44 37.57
C ALA A 474 -16.06 8.04 37.65
N ASN A 475 -15.33 8.03 36.53
CA ASN A 475 -13.91 8.36 36.49
C ASN A 475 -13.69 9.84 36.85
N SER A 476 -12.90 10.13 37.88
CA SER A 476 -12.74 11.51 38.37
C SER A 476 -11.29 11.98 38.45
N SER A 477 -11.16 13.27 38.74
CA SER A 477 -9.89 13.94 39.10
C SER A 477 -9.91 14.57 40.51
N ALA A 478 -11.02 14.43 41.24
CA ALA A 478 -11.27 15.03 42.56
C ALA A 478 -12.52 14.42 43.22
N ASP A 479 -12.67 14.62 44.53
CA ASP A 479 -13.69 13.96 45.36
C ASP A 479 -15.10 14.02 44.74
N ASN A 480 -15.70 12.84 44.59
CA ASN A 480 -17.08 12.63 44.20
C ASN A 480 -17.67 11.46 45.01
N ASN A 481 -18.96 11.57 45.34
CA ASN A 481 -19.65 10.58 46.16
C ASN A 481 -21.05 10.37 45.58
N ALA A 482 -21.46 9.11 45.47
CA ALA A 482 -22.86 8.76 45.33
C ALA A 482 -23.60 9.06 46.64
N ALA A 483 -24.88 9.39 46.56
CA ALA A 483 -25.74 9.62 47.72
C ALA A 483 -26.82 8.55 47.85
N ASP A 484 -27.48 8.21 46.74
CA ASP A 484 -28.73 7.44 46.70
C ASP A 484 -28.91 6.78 45.31
N ILE A 485 -29.64 5.67 45.22
CA ILE A 485 -29.83 4.89 43.97
C ILE A 485 -31.27 4.37 43.83
N ALA A 486 -31.80 4.36 42.61
CA ALA A 486 -33.13 3.82 42.33
C ALA A 486 -33.18 3.12 40.95
N VAL A 487 -34.03 2.10 40.82
CA VAL A 487 -34.22 1.32 39.58
C VAL A 487 -35.72 1.27 39.24
N ASP A 488 -36.07 1.38 37.95
CA ASP A 488 -37.47 1.29 37.49
C ASP A 488 -37.83 -0.12 36.95
N ASN A 489 -39.08 -0.34 36.56
CA ASN A 489 -39.51 -1.63 36.01
C ASN A 489 -38.98 -1.93 34.59
N GLY A 490 -38.15 -1.05 34.02
CA GLY A 490 -37.44 -1.24 32.76
C GLY A 490 -35.93 -1.42 32.94
N GLY A 491 -35.46 -1.73 34.16
CA GLY A 491 -34.05 -1.92 34.46
C GLY A 491 -33.20 -0.64 34.38
N ASN A 492 -33.81 0.55 34.35
CA ASN A 492 -33.06 1.80 34.26
C ASN A 492 -32.53 2.20 35.64
N ILE A 493 -31.22 2.13 35.83
CA ILE A 493 -30.54 2.51 37.06
C ILE A 493 -30.32 4.03 37.07
N SER A 494 -30.78 4.69 38.11
CA SER A 494 -30.58 6.13 38.37
C SER A 494 -29.80 6.35 39.66
N ILE A 495 -28.64 6.99 39.58
CA ILE A 495 -27.82 7.40 40.72
C ILE A 495 -27.85 8.92 40.83
N VAL A 496 -28.00 9.43 42.06
CA VAL A 496 -27.69 10.84 42.37
C VAL A 496 -26.47 10.91 43.29
N GLY A 497 -25.66 11.95 43.11
CA GLY A 497 -24.50 12.19 43.96
C GLY A 497 -24.04 13.64 43.91
N THR A 498 -22.80 13.86 44.35
CA THR A 498 -22.15 15.18 44.38
C THR A 498 -20.68 15.02 44.02
N PHE A 499 -20.15 15.91 43.18
CA PHE A 499 -18.76 15.87 42.72
C PHE A 499 -18.07 17.24 42.80
N SER A 500 -16.75 17.21 42.72
CA SER A 500 -15.87 18.36 42.60
C SER A 500 -14.89 18.16 41.43
N GLY A 501 -14.25 19.23 40.96
CA GLY A 501 -13.30 19.12 39.84
C GLY A 501 -13.98 18.69 38.53
N SER A 502 -13.50 17.60 37.92
CA SER A 502 -14.13 17.00 36.72
C SER A 502 -14.39 15.51 36.92
N ILE A 503 -15.52 15.06 36.38
CA ILE A 503 -16.05 13.69 36.42
C ILE A 503 -16.31 13.21 34.98
N ASP A 504 -16.24 11.92 34.73
CA ASP A 504 -16.42 11.30 33.42
C ASP A 504 -17.19 9.97 33.59
N PHE A 505 -18.48 10.01 33.23
CA PHE A 505 -19.35 8.83 33.19
C PHE A 505 -19.10 8.08 31.88
N SER A 506 -17.87 7.56 31.75
CA SER A 506 -17.21 7.18 30.49
C SER A 506 -17.90 6.09 29.67
N SER A 507 -19.00 5.53 30.16
CA SER A 507 -19.87 4.59 29.45
C SER A 507 -21.05 5.27 28.73
N THR A 508 -21.53 6.41 29.23
CA THR A 508 -22.80 7.06 28.82
C THR A 508 -22.70 8.04 27.65
N ASN A 509 -21.58 8.02 26.90
CA ASN A 509 -21.26 8.97 25.82
C ASN A 509 -21.37 10.49 26.18
N SER A 510 -21.61 10.84 27.44
CA SER A 510 -21.84 12.22 27.92
C SER A 510 -20.55 13.06 28.01
N GLY A 511 -19.39 12.41 27.90
CA GLY A 511 -18.06 13.01 28.03
C GLY A 511 -17.72 13.51 29.43
N SER A 512 -16.48 13.98 29.62
CA SER A 512 -16.07 14.54 30.90
C SER A 512 -16.70 15.92 31.16
N GLN A 513 -17.36 16.03 32.30
CA GLN A 513 -18.06 17.21 32.79
C GLN A 513 -17.28 17.87 33.94
N THR A 514 -17.38 19.20 34.08
CA THR A 514 -16.61 19.97 35.08
C THR A 514 -17.53 20.81 35.98
N ALA A 515 -17.31 20.74 37.29
CA ALA A 515 -18.05 21.51 38.29
C ALA A 515 -17.86 23.04 38.10
N LEU A 516 -18.95 23.79 38.23
CA LEU A 516 -18.96 25.26 38.11
C LEU A 516 -18.86 25.96 39.48
N ALA A 517 -19.07 25.22 40.56
CA ALA A 517 -18.84 25.64 41.94
C ALA A 517 -17.73 24.78 42.59
N SER A 518 -17.54 24.89 43.91
CA SER A 518 -16.63 23.98 44.64
C SER A 518 -17.17 22.55 44.73
N ILE A 519 -18.50 22.39 44.69
CA ILE A 519 -19.23 21.13 44.59
C ILE A 519 -20.51 21.37 43.77
N ASN A 520 -20.85 20.41 42.91
CA ASN A 520 -22.10 20.36 42.15
C ASN A 520 -22.77 18.98 42.35
N PRO A 521 -24.11 18.88 42.22
CA PRO A 521 -24.77 17.59 42.16
C PRO A 521 -24.37 16.85 40.86
N TYR A 522 -24.63 15.55 40.80
CA TYR A 522 -24.77 14.86 39.52
C TYR A 522 -25.98 13.93 39.56
N ILE A 523 -26.60 13.75 38.40
CA ILE A 523 -27.53 12.66 38.11
C ILE A 523 -26.88 11.84 37.01
N TRP A 524 -26.76 10.54 37.22
CA TRP A 524 -26.26 9.56 36.26
C TRP A 524 -27.34 8.51 36.06
N SER A 525 -27.83 8.37 34.83
CA SER A 525 -28.83 7.37 34.45
C SER A 525 -28.25 6.43 33.42
N SER A 526 -28.55 5.14 33.56
CA SER A 526 -28.04 4.06 32.71
C SER A 526 -29.13 3.04 32.42
N SER A 527 -29.31 2.72 31.15
CA SER A 527 -30.35 1.88 30.56
C SER A 527 -29.69 0.70 29.83
N GLY A 528 -30.36 -0.46 29.77
CA GLY A 528 -29.81 -1.65 29.11
C GLY A 528 -28.66 -2.34 29.86
N LEU A 529 -28.47 -2.04 31.16
CA LEU A 529 -27.47 -2.71 32.01
C LEU A 529 -27.91 -4.06 32.59
N LEU A 530 -29.17 -4.42 32.36
CA LEU A 530 -29.96 -5.34 33.18
C LEU A 530 -31.02 -6.10 32.37
N ALA A 531 -30.95 -6.01 31.04
CA ALA A 531 -31.50 -7.08 30.23
C ALA A 531 -30.75 -8.39 30.57
N ALA A 532 -31.33 -9.52 30.20
CA ALA A 532 -30.47 -10.66 29.97
C ALA A 532 -29.60 -10.38 28.73
N ASP A 533 -28.39 -10.93 28.79
CA ASP A 533 -27.29 -10.87 27.83
C ASP A 533 -26.67 -12.26 28.01
N ALA A 534 -27.30 -13.25 27.36
CA ALA A 534 -27.20 -14.66 27.76
C ALA A 534 -25.82 -15.29 27.52
N ASP A 535 -25.10 -14.78 26.52
CA ASP A 535 -23.78 -15.21 26.08
C ASP A 535 -22.65 -14.20 26.43
N GLY A 536 -22.99 -12.91 26.60
CA GLY A 536 -22.11 -11.86 27.11
C GLY A 536 -21.68 -10.79 26.09
N ASP A 537 -22.26 -10.79 24.89
CA ASP A 537 -21.85 -10.03 23.71
C ASP A 537 -21.99 -8.49 23.86
N GLY A 538 -23.07 -8.03 24.51
CA GLY A 538 -23.41 -6.63 24.73
C GLY A 538 -24.79 -6.18 24.26
N ILE A 539 -25.61 -7.05 23.66
CA ILE A 539 -26.98 -6.80 23.20
C ILE A 539 -27.99 -7.43 24.19
N PRO A 540 -29.14 -6.78 24.45
CA PRO A 540 -30.24 -7.36 25.23
C PRO A 540 -30.95 -8.56 24.58
N ASP A 541 -31.19 -9.67 25.30
CA ASP A 541 -32.03 -10.83 24.91
C ASP A 541 -33.39 -10.49 24.23
N ASP A 542 -33.93 -9.27 24.43
CA ASP A 542 -35.21 -8.80 23.88
C ASP A 542 -35.08 -7.81 22.69
N LEU A 543 -33.84 -7.53 22.27
CA LEU A 543 -33.45 -6.78 21.08
C LEU A 543 -32.44 -7.53 20.19
N ASP A 544 -31.88 -8.61 20.71
CA ASP A 544 -30.91 -9.50 20.09
C ASP A 544 -31.58 -10.45 19.08
N ASN A 545 -31.03 -10.57 17.88
CA ASN A 545 -31.46 -11.57 16.90
C ASN A 545 -30.86 -12.97 17.16
N CYS A 546 -29.78 -13.07 17.95
CA CYS A 546 -29.20 -14.35 18.40
C CYS A 546 -29.04 -14.49 19.93
N PRO A 547 -30.14 -14.54 20.73
CA PRO A 547 -30.14 -14.52 22.22
C PRO A 547 -29.45 -15.65 23.00
N ASN A 548 -28.54 -16.42 22.38
CA ASN A 548 -27.70 -17.45 23.01
C ASN A 548 -26.31 -17.59 22.37
N ASP A 549 -26.02 -16.94 21.24
CA ASP A 549 -24.86 -17.19 20.37
C ASP A 549 -24.18 -15.89 19.84
N ALA A 550 -23.96 -14.92 20.73
CA ALA A 550 -23.02 -13.79 20.69
C ALA A 550 -22.57 -13.20 19.33
N ASN A 551 -23.35 -12.28 18.78
CA ASN A 551 -23.04 -11.45 17.60
C ASN A 551 -23.11 -9.92 17.89
N PRO A 552 -22.06 -9.28 18.47
CA PRO A 552 -22.07 -7.89 18.96
C PRO A 552 -22.33 -6.76 17.96
N LEU A 553 -22.51 -7.10 16.68
CA LEU A 553 -22.75 -6.19 15.58
C LEU A 553 -24.14 -6.38 14.95
N GLN A 554 -24.85 -7.46 15.29
CA GLN A 554 -26.22 -7.77 14.89
C GLN A 554 -26.38 -7.77 13.37
N GLU A 555 -25.50 -8.52 12.70
CA GLU A 555 -25.68 -8.93 11.33
C GLU A 555 -26.97 -9.77 11.18
N ASP A 556 -27.67 -9.52 10.07
CA ASP A 556 -29.01 -9.96 9.69
C ASP A 556 -29.09 -9.77 8.16
N LEU A 557 -28.57 -10.75 7.41
CA LEU A 557 -28.34 -10.62 5.97
C LEU A 557 -29.67 -10.59 5.17
N ASP A 558 -30.54 -11.59 5.35
CA ASP A 558 -31.79 -11.74 4.60
C ASP A 558 -32.99 -10.94 5.13
N GLN A 559 -32.97 -10.54 6.41
CA GLN A 559 -34.05 -9.89 7.16
C GLN A 559 -35.27 -10.79 7.47
N ASP A 560 -35.06 -12.08 7.77
CA ASP A 560 -36.07 -13.02 8.33
C ASP A 560 -36.51 -12.63 9.76
N LEU A 561 -35.53 -12.30 10.62
CA LEU A 561 -35.56 -11.87 12.05
C LEU A 561 -34.78 -12.77 13.03
N ASP A 562 -34.34 -13.96 12.63
CA ASP A 562 -33.21 -14.62 13.29
C ASP A 562 -31.90 -13.95 12.77
N GLY A 563 -30.69 -14.54 12.82
CA GLY A 563 -29.48 -13.83 12.36
C GLY A 563 -28.20 -14.64 12.25
N ASP A 564 -27.18 -14.05 11.59
CA ASP A 564 -25.93 -14.66 11.07
C ASP A 564 -25.09 -15.54 12.03
N ALA A 565 -25.42 -15.61 13.32
CA ALA A 565 -24.72 -16.44 14.30
C ALA A 565 -25.58 -17.58 14.90
N CYS A 566 -26.86 -17.63 14.55
CA CYS A 566 -27.85 -18.54 15.15
C CYS A 566 -28.97 -19.00 14.21
N ASP A 567 -29.08 -18.40 13.01
CA ASP A 567 -29.82 -18.96 11.90
C ASP A 567 -29.17 -20.28 11.43
N TYR A 568 -29.75 -20.87 10.40
CA TYR A 568 -29.27 -22.07 9.73
C TYR A 568 -29.27 -21.94 8.19
N ASP A 569 -29.57 -20.76 7.65
CA ASP A 569 -29.85 -20.45 6.22
C ASP A 569 -29.71 -18.91 6.02
N ASP A 570 -28.55 -18.32 6.38
CA ASP A 570 -28.28 -16.86 6.52
C ASP A 570 -28.77 -15.96 5.35
N ASP A 571 -28.83 -16.46 4.11
CA ASP A 571 -29.32 -15.71 2.93
C ASP A 571 -30.65 -16.24 2.33
N ASN A 572 -31.23 -17.29 2.95
CA ASN A 572 -32.47 -17.99 2.60
C ASN A 572 -32.50 -18.66 1.20
N ASP A 573 -31.34 -19.10 0.69
CA ASP A 573 -31.17 -19.86 -0.54
C ASP A 573 -31.81 -21.29 -0.49
N THR A 574 -31.98 -21.86 0.70
CA THR A 574 -32.51 -23.21 1.01
C THR A 574 -31.55 -24.40 1.05
N ILE A 575 -30.24 -24.17 0.92
CA ILE A 575 -29.19 -25.00 1.53
C ILE A 575 -29.15 -24.67 3.04
N LEU A 576 -28.10 -25.03 3.77
CA LEU A 576 -27.90 -24.67 5.18
C LEU A 576 -26.40 -24.55 5.45
N ASP A 577 -25.95 -23.46 6.08
CA ASP A 577 -24.54 -23.14 6.40
C ASP A 577 -23.74 -24.31 7.00
N ASN A 578 -24.38 -25.10 7.86
CA ASN A 578 -23.77 -26.22 8.57
C ASN A 578 -23.98 -27.59 7.89
N SER A 579 -24.59 -27.64 6.70
CA SER A 579 -25.00 -28.87 6.00
C SER A 579 -24.47 -29.06 4.58
N GLY A 580 -23.63 -28.17 4.06
CA GLY A 580 -23.02 -28.30 2.73
C GLY A 580 -23.02 -27.03 1.89
N ASP A 581 -23.35 -25.90 2.51
CA ASP A 581 -23.18 -24.56 1.95
C ASP A 581 -21.69 -24.15 1.97
N ASP A 582 -21.17 -23.61 0.89
CA ASP A 582 -19.83 -22.99 0.83
C ASP A 582 -19.88 -21.46 0.57
N CYS A 583 -21.05 -20.90 0.25
CA CYS A 583 -21.33 -19.46 0.18
C CYS A 583 -22.40 -18.98 1.19
N PRO A 584 -22.31 -19.30 2.49
CA PRO A 584 -23.39 -19.10 3.47
C PRO A 584 -23.69 -17.64 3.84
N GLN A 585 -23.26 -16.66 3.04
CA GLN A 585 -23.62 -15.23 3.16
C GLN A 585 -23.68 -14.57 1.76
N GLY A 586 -24.48 -15.14 0.84
CA GLY A 586 -24.56 -14.76 -0.57
C GLY A 586 -25.64 -13.72 -0.96
N GLU A 587 -26.05 -13.71 -2.24
CA GLU A 587 -26.98 -12.74 -2.81
C GLU A 587 -28.43 -13.09 -2.43
N ILE A 588 -28.99 -12.44 -1.41
CA ILE A 588 -30.36 -12.74 -0.95
C ILE A 588 -31.44 -12.76 -2.07
N GLY A 589 -32.26 -13.82 -2.08
CA GLY A 589 -33.55 -13.87 -2.80
C GLY A 589 -33.61 -14.60 -4.15
N TRP A 590 -32.70 -15.55 -4.40
CA TRP A 590 -32.86 -16.65 -5.38
C TRP A 590 -33.20 -17.95 -4.60
N ILE A 591 -32.79 -19.12 -5.10
CA ILE A 591 -32.76 -20.43 -4.43
C ILE A 591 -31.77 -21.35 -5.17
N SER A 592 -31.08 -22.24 -4.49
CA SER A 592 -30.32 -23.33 -5.10
C SER A 592 -31.24 -24.25 -5.92
N ASP A 593 -31.04 -24.31 -7.25
CA ASP A 593 -31.60 -25.35 -8.10
C ASP A 593 -30.73 -25.69 -9.32
N SER A 594 -30.62 -27.00 -9.61
CA SER A 594 -29.98 -27.54 -10.81
C SER A 594 -30.98 -28.27 -11.73
N ASP A 595 -30.99 -27.93 -13.03
CA ASP A 595 -31.81 -28.66 -14.03
C ASP A 595 -30.95 -29.68 -14.83
N PRO A 596 -31.04 -30.99 -14.54
CA PRO A 596 -30.31 -32.05 -15.25
C PRO A 596 -30.76 -32.26 -16.72
N LEU A 597 -31.58 -31.39 -17.28
CA LEU A 597 -32.00 -31.40 -18.69
C LEU A 597 -31.42 -30.23 -19.51
N ASP A 598 -30.94 -29.16 -18.87
CA ASP A 598 -30.32 -28.00 -19.53
C ASP A 598 -29.45 -27.19 -18.53
N LYS A 599 -28.11 -27.32 -18.64
CA LYS A 599 -27.13 -26.64 -17.74
C LYS A 599 -27.27 -25.12 -17.75
N ASN A 600 -27.95 -24.53 -18.74
CA ASN A 600 -28.17 -23.09 -18.86
C ASN A 600 -29.40 -22.58 -18.07
N THR A 601 -30.03 -23.44 -17.26
CA THR A 601 -31.24 -23.10 -16.49
C THR A 601 -31.18 -23.41 -15.00
N SER A 602 -30.08 -23.98 -14.52
CA SER A 602 -29.72 -23.97 -13.09
C SER A 602 -29.51 -22.54 -12.59
N THR A 603 -29.54 -22.36 -11.27
CA THR A 603 -28.99 -21.18 -10.57
C THR A 603 -27.82 -21.50 -9.64
N ASP A 604 -27.63 -22.78 -9.36
CA ASP A 604 -26.51 -23.44 -8.66
C ASP A 604 -26.40 -24.83 -9.33
N TRP A 605 -25.22 -25.21 -9.84
CA TRP A 605 -25.06 -26.46 -10.61
C TRP A 605 -24.66 -27.68 -9.78
N ASP A 606 -23.88 -27.52 -8.73
CA ASP A 606 -23.33 -28.62 -7.90
C ASP A 606 -24.22 -28.93 -6.67
N LEU A 607 -24.95 -27.92 -6.17
CA LEU A 607 -25.77 -27.84 -4.96
C LEU A 607 -25.02 -27.48 -3.65
N ASP A 608 -24.20 -26.42 -3.68
CA ASP A 608 -23.45 -25.85 -2.54
C ASP A 608 -23.92 -24.47 -2.04
N GLY A 609 -24.99 -23.89 -2.60
CA GLY A 609 -25.46 -22.56 -2.18
C GLY A 609 -24.63 -21.39 -2.72
N CYS A 610 -23.51 -21.64 -3.41
CA CYS A 610 -22.86 -20.63 -4.24
C CYS A 610 -23.66 -20.39 -5.52
N ARG A 611 -23.63 -19.13 -5.98
CA ARG A 611 -24.46 -18.70 -7.11
C ARG A 611 -23.66 -18.61 -8.40
N ASP A 612 -23.93 -19.54 -9.33
CA ASP A 612 -23.43 -19.69 -10.73
C ASP A 612 -23.05 -18.38 -11.47
N LEU A 613 -23.75 -17.27 -11.17
CA LEU A 613 -23.69 -16.04 -11.96
C LEU A 613 -22.74 -14.98 -11.38
N ASN A 614 -22.39 -15.04 -10.10
CA ASN A 614 -21.71 -13.92 -9.43
C ASN A 614 -21.01 -14.21 -8.09
N GLU A 615 -21.15 -15.40 -7.50
CA GLU A 615 -20.65 -15.69 -6.14
C GLU A 615 -19.89 -16.99 -6.05
N ASP A 616 -20.35 -18.00 -6.80
CA ASP A 616 -19.48 -19.10 -7.19
C ASP A 616 -18.35 -18.59 -8.11
N LEU A 617 -17.25 -19.34 -8.12
CA LEU A 617 -16.10 -19.24 -9.01
C LEU A 617 -15.59 -20.62 -9.47
N ASP A 618 -16.21 -21.73 -9.03
CA ASP A 618 -15.86 -23.13 -9.30
C ASP A 618 -17.19 -23.88 -9.50
N ASP A 619 -17.86 -23.57 -10.62
CA ASP A 619 -19.24 -23.91 -10.98
C ASP A 619 -19.63 -25.42 -10.86
N ASP A 620 -18.69 -26.35 -10.58
CA ASP A 620 -18.96 -27.75 -10.21
C ASP A 620 -18.17 -28.33 -9.00
N ASN A 621 -17.42 -27.50 -8.29
CA ASN A 621 -16.65 -27.81 -7.07
C ASN A 621 -15.53 -28.86 -7.24
N ASP A 622 -14.82 -28.75 -8.36
CA ASP A 622 -13.71 -29.62 -8.73
C ASP A 622 -12.35 -29.13 -8.16
N ASN A 623 -12.24 -27.87 -7.71
CA ASN A 623 -11.06 -27.10 -7.28
C ASN A 623 -10.33 -26.30 -8.39
N VAL A 624 -10.89 -26.18 -9.60
CA VAL A 624 -10.42 -25.29 -10.69
C VAL A 624 -11.41 -24.13 -10.88
N GLU A 625 -10.94 -22.87 -10.81
CA GLU A 625 -11.83 -21.72 -10.97
C GLU A 625 -12.33 -21.58 -12.43
N ASP A 626 -13.61 -21.22 -12.66
CA ASP A 626 -14.31 -21.03 -13.96
C ASP A 626 -13.52 -20.26 -15.05
N THR A 627 -12.60 -19.40 -14.60
CA THR A 627 -11.80 -18.53 -15.47
C THR A 627 -10.53 -19.19 -16.00
N ASN A 628 -10.18 -20.34 -15.44
CA ASN A 628 -9.11 -21.24 -15.84
C ASN A 628 -9.66 -22.61 -16.28
N ASP A 629 -10.90 -22.96 -15.90
CA ASP A 629 -11.58 -24.20 -16.28
C ASP A 629 -12.10 -24.17 -17.74
N SER A 630 -11.85 -25.24 -18.51
CA SER A 630 -12.39 -25.48 -19.87
C SER A 630 -13.76 -26.17 -19.88
N CYS A 631 -14.07 -26.91 -18.82
CA CYS A 631 -15.28 -27.68 -18.57
C CYS A 631 -16.18 -27.20 -17.38
N PRO A 632 -16.37 -25.89 -17.05
CA PRO A 632 -16.99 -25.36 -15.80
C PRO A 632 -18.25 -26.00 -15.22
N LYS A 633 -18.97 -26.85 -15.94
CA LYS A 633 -20.06 -27.64 -15.38
C LYS A 633 -19.88 -29.10 -15.80
N SER A 634 -19.20 -29.91 -14.99
CA SER A 634 -19.02 -31.36 -15.13
C SER A 634 -20.33 -32.14 -15.23
N ASN A 635 -20.30 -33.36 -15.76
CA ASN A 635 -21.46 -34.25 -15.89
C ASN A 635 -21.58 -35.22 -14.69
N TRP A 636 -22.53 -34.95 -13.80
CA TRP A 636 -22.80 -35.78 -12.63
C TRP A 636 -24.27 -36.29 -12.55
N ASP A 637 -24.57 -37.19 -11.60
CA ASP A 637 -25.89 -37.84 -11.47
C ASP A 637 -26.81 -37.11 -10.48
N HIS A 638 -27.41 -35.99 -10.91
CA HIS A 638 -28.39 -35.22 -10.11
C HIS A 638 -29.57 -36.06 -9.57
N ALA A 639 -29.78 -37.30 -10.03
CA ALA A 639 -30.83 -38.18 -9.52
C ALA A 639 -30.61 -38.70 -8.08
N ILE A 640 -29.43 -38.47 -7.47
CA ILE A 640 -29.14 -38.85 -6.08
C ILE A 640 -29.18 -37.70 -5.05
N LEU A 641 -29.24 -36.43 -5.48
CA LEU A 641 -29.17 -35.24 -4.60
C LEU A 641 -28.01 -35.33 -3.59
N GLN A 642 -26.81 -35.44 -4.14
CA GLN A 642 -25.54 -35.28 -3.44
C GLN A 642 -24.62 -34.50 -4.38
N ARG A 643 -23.96 -33.45 -3.89
CA ARG A 643 -22.94 -32.67 -4.61
C ARG A 643 -21.91 -33.58 -5.32
N PRO A 644 -21.26 -33.09 -6.39
CA PRO A 644 -20.05 -33.68 -6.94
C PRO A 644 -19.05 -34.16 -5.88
N VAL A 645 -18.31 -35.21 -6.24
CA VAL A 645 -17.31 -35.86 -5.38
C VAL A 645 -16.09 -36.30 -6.21
N TRP A 646 -15.97 -35.73 -7.40
CA TRP A 646 -14.75 -35.71 -8.20
C TRP A 646 -14.11 -34.34 -7.98
N VAL A 647 -12.80 -34.27 -8.18
CA VAL A 647 -11.97 -33.08 -8.04
C VAL A 647 -10.78 -33.23 -8.97
N SER A 648 -10.23 -32.12 -9.45
CA SER A 648 -8.95 -32.08 -10.16
C SER A 648 -7.86 -32.68 -9.25
N GLU A 649 -7.41 -33.87 -9.61
CA GLU A 649 -6.24 -34.54 -9.05
C GLU A 649 -5.40 -35.04 -10.25
N PRO A 650 -4.05 -34.86 -10.26
CA PRO A 650 -3.09 -35.29 -11.31
C PRO A 650 -3.02 -36.81 -11.62
N SER A 651 -4.17 -37.43 -11.84
CA SER A 651 -4.42 -38.82 -12.22
C SER A 651 -5.88 -39.06 -12.67
N SER A 652 -6.63 -37.99 -12.95
CA SER A 652 -8.01 -37.98 -13.50
C SER A 652 -8.45 -36.62 -14.08
N ASP A 653 -7.66 -35.59 -13.81
CA ASP A 653 -7.36 -34.44 -14.66
C ASP A 653 -5.81 -34.46 -14.75
N ILE A 654 -5.19 -34.24 -15.91
CA ILE A 654 -3.73 -34.39 -16.13
C ILE A 654 -3.02 -33.05 -16.33
N ASP A 655 -3.61 -32.08 -17.03
CA ASP A 655 -3.02 -30.74 -17.24
C ASP A 655 -3.42 -29.72 -16.16
N GLY A 656 -4.57 -29.90 -15.51
CA GLY A 656 -5.15 -29.03 -14.51
C GLY A 656 -6.21 -28.05 -15.03
N ASP A 657 -6.85 -28.31 -16.17
CA ASP A 657 -7.86 -27.41 -16.78
C ASP A 657 -9.32 -27.68 -16.37
N GLY A 658 -9.58 -28.58 -15.42
CA GLY A 658 -10.93 -28.87 -14.90
C GLY A 658 -11.75 -29.84 -15.77
N CYS A 659 -11.32 -30.11 -17.01
CA CYS A 659 -11.87 -31.23 -17.77
C CYS A 659 -11.38 -32.58 -17.21
N ARG A 660 -12.26 -33.59 -17.24
CA ARG A 660 -11.93 -34.96 -16.79
C ARG A 660 -11.57 -35.86 -17.96
N ASP A 661 -10.34 -36.39 -18.00
CA ASP A 661 -9.84 -37.31 -19.03
C ASP A 661 -10.74 -38.55 -19.26
N ALA A 662 -11.51 -38.96 -18.26
CA ALA A 662 -12.35 -40.16 -18.33
C ALA A 662 -13.56 -40.06 -19.28
N ASP A 663 -14.19 -38.88 -19.40
CA ASP A 663 -15.41 -38.69 -20.20
C ASP A 663 -15.79 -37.25 -20.61
N GLU A 664 -15.03 -36.23 -20.23
CA GLU A 664 -15.39 -34.82 -20.48
C GLU A 664 -14.33 -34.07 -21.32
N ASP A 665 -13.05 -34.39 -21.12
CA ASP A 665 -11.94 -33.92 -21.94
C ASP A 665 -11.81 -34.68 -23.29
N SER A 666 -10.94 -34.15 -24.15
CA SER A 666 -10.39 -34.76 -25.37
C SER A 666 -9.02 -34.18 -25.75
N ASP A 667 -8.27 -33.64 -24.78
CA ASP A 667 -6.95 -33.02 -24.93
C ASP A 667 -6.10 -33.21 -23.64
N ASP A 668 -6.22 -34.37 -23.00
CA ASP A 668 -5.86 -34.72 -21.59
C ASP A 668 -4.62 -34.04 -20.98
N ASP A 669 -3.56 -33.73 -21.75
CA ASP A 669 -2.34 -33.08 -21.27
C ASP A 669 -2.10 -31.63 -21.76
N GLY A 670 -3.12 -30.96 -22.29
CA GLY A 670 -3.24 -29.50 -22.35
C GLY A 670 -2.40 -28.76 -23.39
N ASP A 671 -1.64 -29.46 -24.24
CA ASP A 671 -0.76 -28.81 -25.22
C ASP A 671 -1.47 -28.36 -26.52
N GLY A 672 -2.68 -28.88 -26.76
CA GLY A 672 -3.55 -28.54 -27.88
C GLY A 672 -3.55 -29.55 -29.05
N VAL A 673 -3.23 -30.82 -28.81
CA VAL A 673 -3.03 -31.88 -29.83
C VAL A 673 -3.95 -33.11 -29.66
N ASN A 674 -5.12 -32.97 -29.02
CA ASN A 674 -6.20 -33.97 -28.85
C ASN A 674 -5.77 -35.46 -28.92
N ASP A 675 -5.62 -36.13 -27.77
CA ASP A 675 -5.29 -37.56 -27.49
C ASP A 675 -5.47 -38.57 -28.66
N SER A 676 -6.57 -38.46 -29.41
CA SER A 676 -6.86 -39.18 -30.65
C SER A 676 -5.80 -39.08 -31.77
N SER A 677 -4.95 -38.06 -31.72
CA SER A 677 -3.91 -37.70 -32.69
C SER A 677 -2.52 -37.64 -32.06
N ASP A 678 -2.47 -37.67 -30.73
CA ASP A 678 -1.25 -37.46 -29.95
C ASP A 678 -0.33 -38.70 -29.89
N ALA A 679 0.89 -38.51 -29.40
CA ALA A 679 1.90 -39.53 -29.20
C ALA A 679 2.38 -39.71 -27.75
N CYS A 680 2.16 -38.72 -26.87
CA CYS A 680 2.49 -38.76 -25.45
C CYS A 680 1.28 -38.70 -24.51
N SER A 681 0.19 -37.98 -24.83
CA SER A 681 -1.18 -37.96 -24.24
C SER A 681 -1.39 -37.90 -22.71
N ASP A 682 -0.32 -38.05 -21.94
CA ASP A 682 -0.26 -38.13 -20.49
C ASP A 682 0.91 -37.24 -19.97
N GLU A 683 1.63 -36.52 -20.86
CA GLU A 683 2.88 -35.76 -20.61
C GLU A 683 3.05 -34.57 -21.60
N ALA A 684 2.31 -33.49 -21.37
CA ALA A 684 2.23 -32.22 -22.12
C ALA A 684 3.46 -31.81 -22.97
N GLY A 685 3.27 -31.56 -24.27
CA GLY A 685 4.36 -31.37 -25.22
C GLY A 685 4.23 -30.31 -26.31
N ASN A 686 5.13 -29.32 -26.31
CA ASN A 686 5.21 -28.31 -27.37
C ASN A 686 5.81 -28.78 -28.72
N SER A 687 6.19 -30.06 -28.86
CA SER A 687 6.78 -30.56 -30.11
C SER A 687 5.80 -30.51 -31.30
N SER A 688 6.30 -30.05 -32.44
CA SER A 688 5.51 -29.75 -33.64
C SER A 688 5.97 -30.51 -34.89
N LEU A 689 7.03 -31.32 -34.78
CA LEU A 689 7.69 -32.04 -35.87
C LEU A 689 7.83 -33.55 -35.61
N GLY A 690 8.19 -34.29 -36.66
CA GLY A 690 8.49 -35.72 -36.56
C GLY A 690 7.27 -36.64 -36.47
N ALA A 691 7.31 -37.59 -35.54
CA ALA A 691 6.30 -38.63 -35.33
C ALA A 691 5.87 -38.77 -33.85
N TYR A 692 6.32 -37.83 -33.03
CA TYR A 692 6.00 -37.66 -31.61
C TYR A 692 5.56 -36.21 -31.44
N LEU A 693 4.37 -35.93 -31.97
CA LEU A 693 3.66 -34.66 -31.80
C LEU A 693 3.03 -34.68 -30.39
N GLY A 694 2.96 -33.52 -29.74
CA GLY A 694 2.47 -33.40 -28.35
C GLY A 694 3.33 -34.11 -27.30
N CYS A 695 4.63 -34.21 -27.57
CA CYS A 695 5.63 -34.71 -26.61
C CYS A 695 6.57 -33.58 -26.14
N PRO A 696 7.17 -33.66 -24.93
CA PRO A 696 8.00 -32.58 -24.39
C PRO A 696 9.21 -32.22 -25.27
N ASP A 697 9.46 -30.92 -25.39
CA ASP A 697 10.50 -30.28 -26.21
C ASP A 697 11.08 -29.12 -25.36
N ASP A 698 12.16 -29.42 -24.61
CA ASP A 698 12.65 -28.59 -23.49
C ASP A 698 13.30 -27.25 -23.92
N ASP A 699 13.70 -27.12 -25.20
CA ASP A 699 14.31 -25.89 -25.73
C ASP A 699 13.48 -25.17 -26.80
N GLY A 700 12.48 -25.83 -27.39
CA GLY A 700 11.41 -25.24 -28.20
C GLY A 700 11.66 -25.25 -29.71
N ASP A 701 12.55 -26.12 -30.22
CA ASP A 701 12.89 -26.21 -31.65
C ASP A 701 11.81 -26.91 -32.51
N GLY A 702 10.95 -27.70 -31.87
CA GLY A 702 9.86 -28.45 -32.48
C GLY A 702 10.06 -29.97 -32.52
N TRP A 703 11.26 -30.49 -32.26
CA TRP A 703 11.51 -31.92 -32.05
C TRP A 703 11.31 -32.31 -30.58
N ALA A 704 10.61 -33.43 -30.33
CA ALA A 704 10.48 -33.94 -28.97
C ALA A 704 11.81 -34.48 -28.43
N ASN A 705 12.09 -34.25 -27.13
CA ASN A 705 13.25 -34.70 -26.33
C ASN A 705 13.62 -36.19 -26.47
N ILE A 706 12.66 -37.02 -26.90
CA ILE A 706 12.81 -38.48 -27.10
C ILE A 706 13.30 -38.86 -28.52
N THR A 707 13.45 -37.86 -29.39
CA THR A 707 13.90 -37.98 -30.79
C THR A 707 15.00 -37.00 -31.17
N ASP A 708 15.08 -35.86 -30.49
CA ASP A 708 16.18 -34.90 -30.61
C ASP A 708 17.49 -35.47 -30.03
N ASP A 709 18.61 -35.21 -30.72
CA ASP A 709 19.97 -35.55 -30.29
C ASP A 709 20.65 -34.45 -29.43
N CYS A 710 20.05 -33.25 -29.32
CA CYS A 710 20.48 -32.09 -28.54
C CYS A 710 19.47 -31.47 -27.52
N PRO A 711 18.70 -32.21 -26.66
CA PRO A 711 17.55 -31.68 -25.87
C PRO A 711 17.77 -30.61 -24.77
N ASP A 712 18.85 -29.83 -24.84
CA ASP A 712 19.14 -28.65 -24.01
C ASP A 712 19.54 -27.43 -24.90
N VAL A 713 19.49 -27.53 -26.24
CA VAL A 713 20.20 -26.63 -27.20
C VAL A 713 19.47 -26.47 -28.56
N PHE A 714 18.41 -25.65 -28.56
CA PHE A 714 17.57 -25.25 -29.71
C PHE A 714 18.26 -25.31 -31.08
N GLY A 715 17.68 -26.12 -31.97
CA GLY A 715 18.23 -26.42 -33.29
C GLY A 715 17.38 -26.03 -34.49
N SER A 716 17.83 -26.53 -35.63
CA SER A 716 16.97 -26.79 -36.80
C SER A 716 17.49 -27.92 -37.70
N SER A 717 18.55 -28.63 -37.31
CA SER A 717 19.13 -29.71 -38.11
C SER A 717 18.15 -30.86 -38.34
N ASN A 718 18.14 -31.39 -39.57
CA ASN A 718 17.19 -32.40 -40.05
C ASN A 718 17.67 -33.22 -41.27
N ASN A 719 18.88 -32.95 -41.80
CA ASN A 719 19.46 -33.64 -42.96
C ASN A 719 20.63 -34.59 -42.59
N GLY A 720 21.19 -34.46 -41.38
CA GLY A 720 22.49 -35.01 -41.01
C GLY A 720 22.45 -36.35 -40.24
N THR A 721 23.21 -36.42 -39.15
CA THR A 721 23.17 -37.52 -38.17
C THR A 721 22.85 -37.07 -36.75
N LEU A 722 22.52 -35.79 -36.60
CA LEU A 722 22.03 -35.14 -35.39
C LEU A 722 20.77 -34.35 -35.79
N ASP A 723 19.58 -34.84 -35.43
CA ASP A 723 18.32 -34.11 -35.62
C ASP A 723 18.06 -33.24 -34.36
N GLY A 724 17.60 -31.99 -34.52
CA GLY A 724 17.27 -31.07 -33.41
C GLY A 724 18.44 -30.26 -32.82
N CYS A 725 19.62 -30.30 -33.43
CA CYS A 725 20.80 -29.57 -32.98
C CYS A 725 20.96 -28.19 -33.67
N LEU A 726 21.70 -27.29 -33.01
CA LEU A 726 22.07 -25.96 -33.52
C LEU A 726 22.61 -26.01 -34.96
N ASP A 727 21.95 -25.25 -35.82
CA ASP A 727 22.19 -25.06 -37.26
C ASP A 727 22.27 -23.54 -37.48
N GLY A 728 23.50 -23.02 -37.60
CA GLY A 728 23.81 -21.60 -37.48
C GLY A 728 23.44 -20.74 -38.70
N ASP A 729 23.17 -21.36 -39.85
CA ASP A 729 22.86 -20.66 -41.10
C ASP A 729 21.59 -21.16 -41.84
N GLY A 730 21.04 -22.32 -41.46
CA GLY A 730 19.69 -22.77 -41.80
C GLY A 730 19.60 -23.74 -42.98
N ASP A 731 20.63 -24.55 -43.23
CA ASP A 731 20.67 -25.53 -44.32
C ASP A 731 20.18 -26.95 -43.90
N GLY A 732 20.11 -27.21 -42.60
CA GLY A 732 19.64 -28.47 -41.99
C GLY A 732 20.74 -29.45 -41.58
N TRP A 733 22.02 -29.12 -41.70
CA TRP A 733 23.12 -29.78 -40.96
C TRP A 733 23.41 -29.03 -39.66
N ALA A 734 23.95 -29.72 -38.65
CA ALA A 734 24.28 -29.10 -37.36
C ALA A 734 25.72 -28.55 -37.33
N ASP A 735 25.95 -27.42 -36.66
CA ASP A 735 27.23 -26.72 -36.41
C ASP A 735 28.41 -27.63 -36.01
N SER A 736 28.12 -28.84 -35.50
CA SER A 736 29.10 -29.79 -34.99
C SER A 736 29.46 -30.94 -35.95
N GLU A 737 28.70 -31.12 -37.03
CA GLU A 737 29.01 -32.04 -38.15
C GLU A 737 29.15 -31.33 -39.51
N ASP A 738 28.72 -30.07 -39.60
CA ASP A 738 28.95 -29.17 -40.72
C ASP A 738 30.41 -28.66 -40.78
N ALA A 739 30.95 -28.50 -42.00
CA ALA A 739 32.33 -28.05 -42.22
C ALA A 739 32.49 -26.52 -42.34
N LEU A 740 31.43 -25.80 -42.72
CA LEU A 740 31.41 -24.37 -43.05
C LEU A 740 30.16 -23.66 -42.46
N PRO A 741 29.95 -23.65 -41.11
CA PRO A 741 28.64 -23.37 -40.47
C PRO A 741 28.21 -21.89 -40.43
N LEU A 742 28.53 -21.13 -41.48
CA LEU A 742 28.19 -19.72 -41.72
C LEU A 742 27.87 -19.45 -43.21
N ASP A 743 27.76 -20.47 -44.05
CA ASP A 743 27.38 -20.40 -45.46
C ASP A 743 26.46 -21.58 -45.80
N SER A 744 25.14 -21.37 -45.59
CA SER A 744 23.97 -22.27 -45.83
C SER A 744 23.79 -22.85 -47.25
N THR A 745 24.89 -22.94 -47.98
CA THR A 745 25.01 -23.56 -49.29
C THR A 745 26.21 -24.53 -49.36
N GLN A 746 27.00 -24.66 -48.29
CA GLN A 746 28.21 -25.49 -48.19
C GLN A 746 28.28 -26.18 -46.81
N TRP A 747 28.09 -27.50 -46.77
CA TRP A 747 28.10 -28.28 -45.53
C TRP A 747 29.26 -29.29 -45.42
N ILE A 748 30.04 -29.44 -46.50
CA ILE A 748 31.19 -30.36 -46.61
C ILE A 748 32.35 -29.64 -47.27
N ASP A 749 33.53 -29.80 -46.69
CA ASP A 749 34.85 -29.46 -47.23
C ASP A 749 35.70 -30.75 -47.17
N SER A 750 36.02 -31.33 -48.33
CA SER A 750 36.63 -32.66 -48.44
C SER A 750 38.13 -32.72 -48.13
N ASP A 751 38.87 -31.62 -48.19
CA ASP A 751 40.32 -31.59 -47.96
C ASP A 751 40.83 -30.53 -46.95
N SER A 752 39.92 -29.70 -46.44
CA SER A 752 40.05 -28.75 -45.33
C SER A 752 40.80 -27.46 -45.67
N ASP A 753 40.52 -26.87 -46.84
CA ASP A 753 41.09 -25.58 -47.27
C ASP A 753 40.20 -24.35 -46.95
N GLY A 754 38.89 -24.55 -46.72
CA GLY A 754 37.90 -23.51 -46.43
C GLY A 754 36.96 -23.13 -47.58
N PHE A 755 36.99 -23.84 -48.70
CA PHE A 755 35.96 -23.82 -49.75
C PHE A 755 35.08 -25.09 -49.67
N GLY A 756 33.88 -25.06 -50.26
CA GLY A 756 32.88 -26.12 -50.08
C GLY A 756 32.66 -27.01 -51.30
N ASP A 757 32.48 -28.31 -51.08
CA ASP A 757 32.25 -29.32 -52.13
C ASP A 757 31.03 -29.03 -53.02
N ASN A 758 30.01 -28.31 -52.51
CA ASN A 758 28.73 -28.15 -53.20
C ASN A 758 28.78 -27.11 -54.33
N GLN A 759 28.96 -27.63 -55.54
CA GLN A 759 29.00 -26.92 -56.82
C GLN A 759 27.78 -26.02 -57.13
N ASP A 760 26.61 -26.27 -56.52
CA ASP A 760 25.41 -25.43 -56.68
C ASP A 760 25.34 -24.26 -55.66
N GLY A 761 26.33 -24.15 -54.76
CA GLY A 761 26.38 -23.17 -53.66
C GLY A 761 27.12 -21.85 -53.96
N ILE A 762 27.37 -21.09 -52.90
CA ILE A 762 28.21 -19.89 -52.89
C ILE A 762 29.64 -20.34 -52.58
N ARG A 763 30.62 -19.79 -53.31
CA ARG A 763 32.05 -20.17 -53.20
C ARG A 763 32.29 -21.70 -53.16
N PRO A 764 31.76 -22.45 -54.16
CA PRO A 764 32.15 -23.84 -54.33
C PRO A 764 33.66 -23.94 -54.59
N ASP A 765 34.26 -25.03 -54.16
CA ASP A 765 35.59 -25.42 -54.57
C ASP A 765 35.55 -26.01 -56.00
N ASP A 766 36.34 -25.44 -56.92
CA ASP A 766 36.56 -25.97 -58.27
C ASP A 766 37.54 -27.17 -58.29
N CYS A 767 38.26 -27.41 -57.18
CA CYS A 767 39.22 -28.47 -56.94
C CYS A 767 38.98 -29.36 -55.66
N PRO A 768 37.77 -29.95 -55.39
CA PRO A 768 37.35 -30.61 -54.11
C PRO A 768 38.15 -31.77 -53.48
N ASN A 769 39.40 -31.99 -53.84
CA ASN A 769 40.31 -33.04 -53.35
C ASN A 769 41.79 -32.60 -53.30
N ASP A 770 42.13 -31.38 -53.75
CA ASP A 770 43.49 -30.88 -53.98
C ASP A 770 43.76 -29.47 -53.38
N ALA A 771 43.07 -29.09 -52.28
CA ALA A 771 43.33 -28.02 -51.30
C ALA A 771 44.20 -26.81 -51.74
N GLY A 772 43.59 -25.62 -51.85
CA GLY A 772 44.25 -24.43 -52.39
C GLY A 772 43.93 -23.11 -51.68
N SER A 773 43.96 -22.03 -52.46
CA SER A 773 43.70 -20.66 -51.97
C SER A 773 43.32 -19.63 -53.05
N SER A 774 43.17 -20.06 -54.31
CA SER A 774 42.77 -19.16 -55.41
C SER A 774 41.37 -18.58 -55.20
N ILE A 775 41.18 -17.33 -55.63
CA ILE A 775 39.98 -16.49 -55.39
C ILE A 775 39.53 -15.66 -56.59
N ASP A 776 40.29 -15.58 -57.70
CA ASP A 776 40.00 -14.68 -58.82
C ASP A 776 39.69 -15.38 -60.17
N ASP A 777 40.19 -16.60 -60.44
CA ASP A 777 39.85 -17.39 -61.64
C ASP A 777 39.05 -18.67 -61.34
N ARG A 778 39.53 -19.46 -60.38
CA ARG A 778 38.91 -20.65 -59.77
C ARG A 778 38.94 -20.48 -58.26
N TRP A 779 38.06 -21.19 -57.57
CA TRP A 779 37.97 -21.15 -56.09
C TRP A 779 38.44 -22.48 -55.50
N GLY A 780 39.18 -22.44 -54.39
CA GLY A 780 39.78 -23.63 -53.72
C GLY A 780 40.90 -24.35 -54.50
N CYS A 781 41.21 -23.95 -55.74
CA CYS A 781 42.33 -24.54 -56.48
C CYS A 781 43.71 -24.05 -55.97
N PRO A 782 44.78 -24.87 -56.12
CA PRO A 782 46.14 -24.49 -55.75
C PRO A 782 46.62 -23.18 -56.37
N ASP A 783 47.34 -22.40 -55.56
CA ASP A 783 47.93 -21.09 -55.88
C ASP A 783 49.28 -21.03 -55.15
N MET A 784 50.39 -20.97 -55.89
CA MET A 784 51.73 -21.17 -55.33
C MET A 784 52.35 -19.94 -54.64
N ASP A 785 51.99 -18.72 -55.05
CA ASP A 785 52.58 -17.48 -54.54
C ASP A 785 51.59 -16.50 -53.89
N SER A 786 50.31 -16.89 -53.84
CA SER A 786 49.20 -16.29 -53.12
C SER A 786 48.75 -14.93 -53.67
N ASP A 787 48.63 -14.84 -54.99
CA ASP A 787 48.15 -13.64 -55.69
C ASP A 787 46.62 -13.64 -55.96
N GLY A 788 46.00 -14.82 -55.96
CA GLY A 788 44.57 -15.02 -56.21
C GLY A 788 44.23 -15.89 -57.42
N TYR A 789 45.17 -16.10 -58.35
CA TYR A 789 44.98 -16.95 -59.55
C TYR A 789 45.51 -18.37 -59.31
N SER A 790 44.90 -19.35 -59.99
CA SER A 790 45.24 -20.77 -59.81
C SER A 790 46.41 -21.25 -60.67
N ASP A 791 47.24 -22.13 -60.10
CA ASP A 791 48.33 -22.85 -60.77
C ASP A 791 47.80 -23.56 -62.05
N PRO A 792 48.49 -23.44 -63.22
CA PRO A 792 48.08 -24.13 -64.44
C PRO A 792 48.26 -25.65 -64.34
N ASP A 793 47.16 -26.39 -64.51
CA ASP A 793 47.09 -27.84 -64.34
C ASP A 793 46.83 -28.62 -65.67
N SER A 794 46.22 -29.80 -65.60
CA SER A 794 45.92 -30.65 -66.78
C SER A 794 44.51 -30.47 -67.37
N PHE A 795 43.70 -29.60 -66.76
CA PHE A 795 42.32 -29.28 -67.11
C PHE A 795 42.06 -27.77 -67.23
N TRP A 796 42.86 -26.95 -66.54
CA TRP A 796 42.85 -25.49 -66.63
C TRP A 796 44.23 -24.99 -67.01
N LEU A 797 44.38 -24.43 -68.21
CA LEU A 797 45.65 -23.94 -68.74
C LEU A 797 45.70 -22.41 -68.72
N VAL A 798 46.89 -21.84 -68.97
CA VAL A 798 47.07 -20.39 -69.19
C VAL A 798 46.21 -19.89 -70.37
N GLU A 799 45.93 -20.74 -71.36
CA GLU A 799 45.01 -20.40 -72.46
C GLU A 799 43.51 -20.40 -72.07
N ASP A 800 43.15 -20.97 -70.90
CA ASP A 800 41.79 -20.98 -70.35
C ASP A 800 41.57 -19.87 -69.29
N GLY A 801 42.63 -19.49 -68.55
CA GLY A 801 42.60 -18.44 -67.54
C GLY A 801 43.52 -18.64 -66.31
N ALA A 802 44.28 -19.74 -66.26
CA ALA A 802 45.25 -20.01 -65.19
C ALA A 802 46.44 -19.03 -65.19
N ASP A 803 47.13 -18.93 -64.06
CA ASP A 803 48.30 -18.06 -63.90
C ASP A 803 49.44 -18.39 -64.90
N ALA A 804 49.87 -17.37 -65.65
CA ALA A 804 50.98 -17.44 -66.59
C ALA A 804 52.38 -17.54 -65.93
N VAL A 805 52.56 -17.02 -64.70
CA VAL A 805 53.87 -16.83 -64.06
C VAL A 805 53.92 -17.28 -62.58
N ALA A 806 53.13 -18.31 -62.20
CA ALA A 806 53.00 -19.00 -60.90
C ALA A 806 54.29 -19.25 -60.08
N ASN A 807 54.89 -18.17 -59.60
CA ASN A 807 56.07 -18.01 -58.72
C ASN A 807 56.43 -16.52 -58.47
N ASP A 808 55.81 -15.56 -59.15
CA ASP A 808 55.91 -14.11 -58.88
C ASP A 808 54.51 -13.49 -58.79
N SER A 809 53.98 -13.32 -57.56
CA SER A 809 52.68 -12.73 -57.19
C SER A 809 52.49 -11.24 -57.53
N THR A 810 53.12 -10.82 -58.61
CA THR A 810 52.93 -9.54 -59.28
C THR A 810 52.59 -9.69 -60.77
N GLN A 811 52.58 -10.91 -61.31
CA GLN A 811 52.45 -11.22 -62.74
C GLN A 811 51.60 -12.47 -62.98
N TRP A 812 50.31 -12.30 -63.32
CA TRP A 812 49.40 -13.41 -63.63
C TRP A 812 49.10 -13.56 -65.13
N THR A 813 49.53 -12.61 -65.98
CA THR A 813 49.35 -12.68 -67.46
C THR A 813 50.64 -12.37 -68.23
N ASP A 814 50.82 -13.07 -69.35
CA ASP A 814 51.82 -12.85 -70.40
C ASP A 814 51.07 -12.95 -71.75
N PHE A 815 50.96 -11.85 -72.49
CA PHE A 815 50.09 -11.78 -73.68
C PHE A 815 50.72 -12.29 -74.98
N ASP A 816 52.06 -12.35 -75.09
CA ASP A 816 52.73 -12.80 -76.33
C ASP A 816 53.78 -13.92 -76.19
N GLU A 817 53.83 -14.54 -75.00
CA GLU A 817 54.56 -15.77 -74.66
C GLU A 817 56.10 -15.60 -74.65
N ASP A 818 56.60 -14.39 -74.33
CA ASP A 818 58.05 -14.10 -74.24
C ASP A 818 58.66 -14.34 -72.85
N GLY A 819 57.84 -14.42 -71.80
CA GLY A 819 58.24 -14.68 -70.42
C GLY A 819 58.44 -13.43 -69.55
N TYR A 820 58.12 -12.23 -70.04
CA TYR A 820 57.95 -11.02 -69.24
C TYR A 820 56.44 -10.75 -69.02
N GLY A 821 56.03 -10.60 -67.76
CA GLY A 821 54.61 -10.43 -67.43
C GLY A 821 54.06 -9.05 -67.78
N ASP A 822 52.79 -8.99 -68.18
CA ASP A 822 52.15 -7.78 -68.71
C ASP A 822 52.00 -6.66 -67.66
N ASN A 823 51.84 -7.02 -66.37
CA ASN A 823 51.56 -6.06 -65.31
C ASN A 823 52.74 -5.11 -65.11
N PHE A 824 52.46 -3.84 -64.85
CA PHE A 824 53.48 -2.79 -64.86
C PHE A 824 53.43 -1.87 -63.63
N GLY A 825 54.60 -1.61 -63.05
CA GLY A 825 54.79 -0.71 -61.91
C GLY A 825 55.24 0.70 -62.28
N ASN A 826 55.61 0.93 -63.55
CA ASN A 826 56.00 2.25 -64.03
C ASN A 826 54.79 3.21 -64.06
N GLU A 827 54.67 4.09 -63.05
CA GLU A 827 53.60 5.10 -62.92
C GLU A 827 53.41 5.95 -64.20
N SER A 828 54.48 6.20 -64.96
CA SER A 828 54.40 7.03 -66.17
C SER A 828 53.66 6.36 -67.34
N TRP A 829 53.51 5.03 -67.30
CA TRP A 829 52.86 4.25 -68.34
C TRP A 829 51.33 4.29 -68.26
N GLN A 830 50.75 4.49 -67.06
CA GLN A 830 49.29 4.65 -66.88
C GLN A 830 48.67 5.77 -67.75
N VAL A 831 49.48 6.76 -68.15
CA VAL A 831 49.05 7.95 -68.92
C VAL A 831 49.57 7.97 -70.36
N THR A 832 50.33 6.95 -70.77
CA THR A 832 50.96 6.87 -72.11
C THR A 832 50.66 5.58 -72.87
N ARG A 833 50.41 4.47 -72.17
CA ARG A 833 49.74 3.27 -72.71
C ARG A 833 48.25 3.56 -72.98
N ASN A 834 47.56 2.65 -73.66
CA ASN A 834 46.14 2.84 -74.04
C ASN A 834 45.21 1.91 -73.23
N GLU A 835 43.90 2.19 -73.23
CA GLU A 835 42.89 1.44 -72.44
C GLU A 835 42.74 -0.05 -72.84
N ASN A 836 43.38 -0.51 -73.92
CA ASN A 836 43.43 -1.92 -74.34
C ASN A 836 44.86 -2.49 -74.31
N TRP A 837 45.75 -1.96 -73.46
CA TRP A 837 47.06 -2.55 -73.24
C TRP A 837 46.95 -3.76 -72.29
N PRO A 838 47.65 -4.89 -72.51
CA PRO A 838 47.63 -6.03 -71.59
C PRO A 838 48.17 -5.70 -70.19
N GLY A 839 47.75 -6.47 -69.19
CA GLY A 839 48.18 -6.30 -67.80
C GLY A 839 47.62 -5.08 -67.07
N GLU A 840 47.62 -5.15 -65.75
CA GLU A 840 47.18 -4.07 -64.87
C GLU A 840 48.35 -3.28 -64.26
N TYR A 841 48.03 -2.16 -63.61
CA TYR A 841 49.02 -1.37 -62.89
C TYR A 841 49.22 -1.91 -61.47
N LEU A 842 50.41 -2.41 -61.16
CA LEU A 842 50.79 -2.85 -59.81
C LEU A 842 52.10 -2.19 -59.37
N PHE A 843 52.06 -1.44 -58.26
CA PHE A 843 53.14 -0.53 -57.82
C PHE A 843 54.54 -1.15 -57.63
N LEU A 844 54.66 -2.48 -57.61
CA LEU A 844 55.94 -3.22 -57.52
C LEU A 844 56.03 -4.39 -58.53
N ALA A 845 55.36 -4.30 -59.69
CA ALA A 845 55.41 -5.35 -60.70
C ALA A 845 56.86 -5.71 -61.10
N ASN A 846 57.26 -6.95 -60.84
CA ASN A 846 58.58 -7.45 -61.18
C ASN A 846 58.64 -7.80 -62.66
N MET A 847 59.79 -7.56 -63.31
CA MET A 847 60.04 -7.99 -64.69
C MET A 847 58.93 -7.58 -65.70
N GLN A 848 58.28 -6.44 -65.45
CA GLN A 848 57.23 -5.87 -66.30
C GLN A 848 57.65 -5.81 -67.76
N ASP A 849 56.80 -6.25 -68.68
CA ASP A 849 57.10 -6.08 -70.10
C ASP A 849 56.87 -4.61 -70.53
N ALA A 850 57.82 -4.05 -71.29
CA ALA A 850 57.69 -2.78 -71.97
C ALA A 850 56.95 -2.88 -73.32
N CYS A 851 56.88 -4.06 -73.95
CA CYS A 851 56.37 -4.32 -75.30
C CYS A 851 55.39 -5.54 -75.48
N PRO A 852 54.35 -5.78 -74.64
CA PRO A 852 53.53 -7.03 -74.64
C PRO A 852 52.51 -7.15 -75.80
N LEU A 853 53.01 -6.92 -77.01
CA LEU A 853 52.38 -7.06 -78.32
C LEU A 853 53.44 -7.36 -79.43
N GLU A 854 54.74 -7.36 -79.12
CA GLU A 854 55.86 -7.79 -79.98
C GLU A 854 57.00 -8.42 -79.13
N PHE A 855 56.84 -9.70 -78.76
CA PHE A 855 57.84 -10.67 -78.29
C PHE A 855 59.29 -10.20 -78.46
N GLY A 856 60.00 -10.07 -77.33
CA GLY A 856 61.33 -9.49 -77.30
C GLY A 856 62.39 -10.31 -76.58
N SER A 857 63.44 -9.60 -76.20
CA SER A 857 64.60 -10.15 -75.48
C SER A 857 65.50 -9.08 -74.85
N SER A 858 65.20 -7.79 -74.99
CA SER A 858 65.93 -6.72 -74.32
C SER A 858 65.75 -6.80 -72.79
N TRP A 859 66.75 -6.34 -72.04
CA TRP A 859 66.77 -6.52 -70.57
C TRP A 859 67.51 -5.40 -69.81
N LYS A 860 67.83 -4.28 -70.49
CA LYS A 860 68.52 -3.12 -69.90
C LYS A 860 67.62 -1.88 -69.87
N ASP A 861 68.01 -0.90 -69.04
CA ASP A 861 67.41 0.44 -68.91
C ASP A 861 65.86 0.44 -68.85
N GLU A 862 65.29 -0.53 -68.12
CA GLU A 862 63.85 -0.71 -67.83
C GLU A 862 62.94 -1.03 -69.05
N PHE A 863 63.53 -1.36 -70.20
CA PHE A 863 62.83 -1.93 -71.36
C PHE A 863 63.09 -3.44 -71.42
N TYR A 864 62.32 -4.20 -70.63
CA TYR A 864 62.22 -5.66 -70.73
C TYR A 864 61.21 -6.04 -71.84
N GLY A 865 61.30 -7.28 -72.35
CA GLY A 865 60.39 -7.86 -73.38
C GLY A 865 60.27 -7.09 -74.70
N CYS A 866 61.09 -6.06 -74.93
CA CYS A 866 61.17 -5.39 -76.21
C CYS A 866 62.19 -6.04 -77.15
N ARG A 867 61.98 -5.77 -78.43
CA ARG A 867 62.85 -6.17 -79.54
C ARG A 867 64.29 -5.62 -79.41
N ASP A 868 65.25 -6.53 -79.50
CA ASP A 868 66.69 -6.31 -79.62
C ASP A 868 67.17 -7.06 -80.88
N THR A 869 67.84 -6.37 -81.82
CA THR A 869 68.22 -6.93 -83.13
C THR A 869 69.65 -7.47 -83.19
N ASP A 870 70.55 -7.14 -82.25
CA ASP A 870 71.95 -7.62 -82.27
C ASP A 870 72.47 -8.25 -80.97
N ASP A 871 71.57 -8.52 -80.01
CA ASP A 871 71.78 -9.21 -78.73
C ASP A 871 72.70 -8.43 -77.76
N ASP A 872 72.82 -7.11 -77.89
CA ASP A 872 73.49 -6.23 -76.92
C ASP A 872 72.78 -6.27 -75.54
N GLY A 873 71.45 -6.20 -75.53
CA GLY A 873 70.55 -6.11 -74.38
C GLY A 873 69.75 -4.80 -74.24
N TYR A 874 70.05 -3.76 -75.01
CA TYR A 874 69.20 -2.57 -75.19
C TYR A 874 68.18 -2.79 -76.31
N ALA A 875 66.99 -2.20 -76.18
CA ALA A 875 65.96 -2.31 -77.22
C ALA A 875 66.28 -1.43 -78.46
N ASP A 876 65.90 -1.90 -79.65
CA ASP A 876 66.06 -1.24 -80.97
C ASP A 876 65.60 0.24 -81.01
N VAL A 877 64.73 0.63 -80.07
CA VAL A 877 64.10 1.95 -79.97
C VAL A 877 64.85 2.95 -79.06
N LEU A 878 65.81 2.49 -78.27
CA LEU A 878 66.67 3.32 -77.42
C LEU A 878 68.12 3.39 -77.91
N ASP A 879 68.54 2.43 -78.72
CA ASP A 879 69.89 2.35 -79.26
C ASP A 879 70.10 3.33 -80.44
N ALA A 880 71.23 4.05 -80.42
CA ALA A 880 71.68 4.93 -81.50
C ALA A 880 72.21 4.17 -82.73
N PHE A 881 72.71 2.95 -82.55
CA PHE A 881 73.25 2.08 -83.59
C PHE A 881 72.74 0.62 -83.49
N PRO A 882 71.44 0.31 -83.71
CA PRO A 882 70.79 -1.01 -83.45
C PRO A 882 71.27 -2.24 -84.28
N ASN A 883 72.50 -2.22 -84.78
CA ASN A 883 73.16 -3.24 -85.58
C ASN A 883 74.71 -3.26 -85.34
N ASP A 884 75.23 -2.54 -84.33
CA ASP A 884 76.66 -2.49 -83.96
C ASP A 884 76.86 -2.64 -82.42
N VAL A 885 76.58 -3.83 -81.89
CA VAL A 885 76.83 -4.39 -80.54
C VAL A 885 78.07 -3.89 -79.72
N ASP A 886 79.02 -3.17 -80.32
CA ASP A 886 80.14 -2.50 -79.64
C ASP A 886 79.83 -1.02 -79.22
N ASP A 887 78.80 -0.35 -79.79
CA ASP A 887 78.39 1.04 -79.48
C ASP A 887 76.86 1.23 -79.52
N TYR A 888 76.30 1.87 -78.49
CA TYR A 888 74.85 2.13 -78.39
C TYR A 888 74.48 3.59 -78.05
N ARG A 889 75.47 4.49 -78.03
CA ARG A 889 75.32 5.91 -77.67
C ARG A 889 76.17 6.82 -78.54
N ASP A 890 75.61 7.98 -78.85
CA ASP A 890 76.22 9.15 -79.50
C ASP A 890 75.72 10.37 -78.70
N ILE A 891 76.57 10.89 -77.80
CA ILE A 891 76.17 11.90 -76.81
C ILE A 891 75.98 13.31 -77.39
N ASP A 892 76.69 13.67 -78.46
CA ASP A 892 76.66 15.02 -79.03
C ASP A 892 76.15 15.12 -80.49
N GLY A 893 75.98 13.98 -81.16
CA GLY A 893 75.23 13.85 -82.41
C GLY A 893 76.04 14.03 -83.68
N ASP A 894 77.36 13.82 -83.66
CA ASP A 894 78.20 13.88 -84.87
C ASP A 894 78.14 12.61 -85.74
N GLY A 895 77.62 11.50 -85.19
CA GLY A 895 77.44 10.22 -85.86
C GLY A 895 78.54 9.19 -85.59
N ILE A 896 79.46 9.47 -84.66
CA ILE A 896 80.48 8.53 -84.17
C ILE A 896 80.08 8.07 -82.75
N GLY A 897 80.14 6.76 -82.49
CA GLY A 897 79.76 6.22 -81.19
C GLY A 897 80.73 6.61 -80.06
N ASP A 898 80.19 6.80 -78.85
CA ASP A 898 80.91 7.23 -77.64
C ASP A 898 82.21 6.44 -77.34
N SER A 899 82.31 5.16 -77.76
CA SER A 899 83.51 4.35 -77.53
C SER A 899 84.62 4.52 -78.58
N LYS A 900 84.27 5.07 -79.74
CA LYS A 900 85.15 5.30 -80.90
C LYS A 900 85.63 6.75 -81.00
N ASP A 901 84.83 7.72 -80.55
CA ASP A 901 85.17 9.15 -80.54
C ASP A 901 86.24 9.52 -79.47
N ALA A 902 87.15 10.41 -79.84
CA ALA A 902 88.18 11.01 -78.98
C ALA A 902 87.72 12.27 -78.21
N CYS A 903 86.57 12.86 -78.56
CA CYS A 903 85.96 14.02 -77.92
C CYS A 903 84.42 13.87 -77.59
N PRO A 904 83.91 12.82 -76.89
CA PRO A 904 82.47 12.42 -76.82
C PRO A 904 81.44 13.35 -76.15
N ASN A 905 81.71 14.65 -76.11
CA ASN A 905 80.87 15.71 -75.55
C ASN A 905 81.04 17.02 -76.37
N GLN A 906 81.70 16.98 -77.55
CA GLN A 906 82.03 18.14 -78.38
C GLN A 906 82.18 17.82 -79.88
N SER A 907 81.15 17.22 -80.48
CA SER A 907 80.84 17.04 -81.91
C SER A 907 81.86 17.63 -82.89
N GLY A 908 82.54 16.76 -83.63
CA GLY A 908 83.71 17.13 -84.43
C GLY A 908 83.68 16.69 -85.88
N THR A 909 84.83 16.86 -86.53
CA THR A 909 85.06 16.45 -87.93
C THR A 909 86.52 16.07 -88.24
N SER A 910 87.47 16.19 -87.30
CA SER A 910 88.82 15.66 -87.52
C SER A 910 88.77 14.13 -87.67
N SER A 911 89.60 13.59 -88.55
CA SER A 911 89.64 12.16 -88.89
C SER A 911 91.05 11.59 -89.02
N GLU A 912 92.10 12.43 -88.98
CA GLU A 912 93.49 12.00 -89.21
C GLU A 912 94.35 11.95 -87.93
N ASP A 913 93.95 12.61 -86.83
CA ASP A 913 94.61 12.53 -85.51
C ASP A 913 93.71 12.09 -84.35
N ARG A 914 92.62 12.82 -84.10
CA ARG A 914 91.61 12.54 -83.06
C ARG A 914 90.24 12.50 -83.73
N GLU A 915 89.79 11.31 -84.07
CA GLU A 915 88.49 11.09 -84.70
C GLU A 915 87.35 11.63 -83.81
N GLY A 916 86.44 12.43 -84.37
CA GLY A 916 85.32 13.09 -83.67
C GLY A 916 85.65 14.36 -82.85
N CYS A 917 86.89 14.86 -82.88
CA CYS A 917 87.22 16.16 -82.31
C CYS A 917 86.96 17.35 -83.28
N VAL A 918 86.84 18.56 -82.72
CA VAL A 918 86.67 19.78 -83.54
C VAL A 918 87.92 20.07 -84.37
N ASP A 919 87.69 20.29 -85.65
CA ASP A 919 88.59 20.84 -86.67
C ASP A 919 87.90 22.09 -87.22
N THR A 920 88.51 23.27 -87.05
CA THR A 920 87.88 24.56 -87.39
C THR A 920 87.84 24.85 -88.89
N ASP A 921 88.75 24.29 -89.70
CA ASP A 921 88.86 24.64 -91.13
C ASP A 921 88.58 23.47 -92.09
N GLY A 922 88.73 22.23 -91.63
CA GLY A 922 88.24 21.01 -92.31
C GLY A 922 89.32 20.27 -93.11
N ASP A 923 90.58 20.32 -92.68
CA ASP A 923 91.68 19.58 -93.34
C ASP A 923 91.88 18.14 -92.83
N GLY A 924 91.28 17.80 -91.67
CA GLY A 924 91.31 16.49 -91.04
C GLY A 924 92.04 16.44 -89.68
N TYR A 925 92.76 17.49 -89.30
CA TYR A 925 93.52 17.57 -88.03
C TYR A 925 92.80 18.40 -86.96
N SER A 926 92.80 17.92 -85.71
CA SER A 926 92.04 18.54 -84.63
C SER A 926 92.68 19.82 -84.08
N ASP A 927 91.81 20.78 -83.74
CA ASP A 927 92.13 22.02 -83.03
C ASP A 927 92.96 21.74 -81.76
N PRO A 928 94.02 22.52 -81.47
CA PRO A 928 94.67 22.46 -80.17
C PRO A 928 93.71 22.93 -79.06
N ASP A 929 93.33 22.01 -78.17
CA ASP A 929 92.39 22.21 -77.06
C ASP A 929 92.96 23.11 -75.93
N GLY A 930 94.28 23.33 -75.91
CA GLY A 930 94.95 24.21 -74.96
C GLY A 930 95.12 23.65 -73.55
N LEU A 931 94.77 22.38 -73.32
CA LEU A 931 94.86 21.68 -72.03
C LEU A 931 95.74 20.41 -72.14
N THR A 932 95.61 19.68 -73.23
CA THR A 932 96.16 18.33 -73.46
C THR A 932 96.70 18.15 -74.87
N TRP A 933 96.03 18.69 -75.88
CA TRP A 933 96.44 18.66 -77.28
C TRP A 933 96.96 20.03 -77.71
N PHE A 934 98.19 20.05 -78.20
CA PHE A 934 98.97 21.24 -78.53
C PHE A 934 99.72 21.00 -79.84
N THR A 935 100.10 22.07 -80.53
CA THR A 935 100.79 22.00 -81.84
C THR A 935 102.05 21.15 -81.80
N THR A 936 102.82 21.21 -80.70
CA THR A 936 104.02 20.39 -80.46
C THR A 936 103.76 18.88 -80.38
N ASN A 937 102.50 18.46 -80.31
CA ASN A 937 102.07 17.06 -80.15
C ASN A 937 101.32 16.53 -81.39
N GLY A 938 101.09 17.35 -82.42
CA GLY A 938 100.34 16.98 -83.63
C GLY A 938 98.94 17.55 -83.74
N ALA A 939 98.53 18.46 -82.85
CA ALA A 939 97.37 19.32 -83.09
C ALA A 939 97.68 20.33 -84.19
N ASP A 940 96.68 20.79 -84.91
CA ASP A 940 96.86 21.73 -86.02
C ASP A 940 97.48 23.07 -85.58
N ALA A 941 98.53 23.48 -86.29
CA ALA A 941 99.28 24.72 -86.07
C ALA A 941 98.62 26.01 -86.61
N PHE A 942 97.73 25.95 -87.62
CA PHE A 942 97.26 27.14 -88.33
C PHE A 942 95.73 27.38 -88.33
N ARG A 943 94.87 26.38 -88.03
CA ARG A 943 93.48 26.46 -87.54
C ARG A 943 92.46 27.30 -88.32
N THR A 944 92.86 27.82 -89.47
CA THR A 944 92.10 28.72 -90.35
C THR A 944 92.64 28.70 -91.79
N ASP A 945 93.59 27.82 -92.09
CA ASP A 945 94.24 27.66 -93.38
C ASP A 945 94.40 26.16 -93.68
N VAL A 946 93.35 25.59 -94.29
CA VAL A 946 93.14 24.21 -94.78
C VAL A 946 94.26 23.61 -95.65
N THR A 947 95.39 24.31 -95.78
CA THR A 947 96.55 23.94 -96.56
C THR A 947 97.83 23.82 -95.72
N GLN A 948 97.78 24.17 -94.43
CA GLN A 948 98.89 24.15 -93.48
C GLN A 948 98.42 23.64 -92.12
N TRP A 949 99.05 22.59 -91.59
CA TRP A 949 98.71 22.04 -90.26
C TRP A 949 99.92 21.84 -89.33
N ALA A 950 101.14 22.11 -89.82
CA ALA A 950 102.38 21.91 -89.08
C ALA A 950 103.37 23.07 -89.30
N ASP A 951 104.02 23.48 -88.21
CA ASP A 951 105.12 24.45 -88.13
C ASP A 951 106.23 23.78 -87.30
N ALA A 952 107.23 23.19 -87.96
CA ALA A 952 108.20 22.32 -87.31
C ALA A 952 109.29 23.06 -86.51
N ASP A 953 109.56 24.34 -86.82
CA ASP A 953 110.58 25.13 -86.14
C ASP A 953 110.06 26.35 -85.35
N GLY A 954 108.80 26.73 -85.56
CA GLY A 954 108.01 27.64 -84.75
C GLY A 954 108.02 29.10 -85.19
N ASP A 955 108.33 29.39 -86.46
CA ASP A 955 108.48 30.76 -86.97
C ASP A 955 107.20 31.41 -87.52
N GLY A 956 106.14 30.63 -87.70
CA GLY A 956 104.84 31.06 -88.18
C GLY A 956 104.60 30.92 -89.69
N PHE A 957 105.44 30.17 -90.41
CA PHE A 957 105.19 29.74 -91.80
C PHE A 957 105.04 28.21 -91.86
N GLY A 958 104.13 27.71 -92.70
CA GLY A 958 103.71 26.29 -92.64
C GLY A 958 104.57 25.32 -93.45
N ASP A 959 104.83 24.13 -92.90
CA ASP A 959 105.68 23.08 -93.46
C ASP A 959 105.18 22.54 -94.82
N ASN A 960 103.88 22.63 -95.11
CA ASN A 960 103.31 22.06 -96.31
C ASN A 960 103.66 22.94 -97.52
N THR A 961 104.73 22.55 -98.20
CA THR A 961 105.30 23.17 -99.42
C THR A 961 104.34 23.42 -100.61
N THR A 962 103.06 23.06 -100.50
CA THR A 962 102.01 23.35 -101.50
C THR A 962 100.87 24.24 -100.99
N GLY A 963 100.85 24.59 -99.70
CA GLY A 963 99.88 25.47 -99.08
C GLY A 963 100.17 26.96 -99.27
N LEU A 964 99.32 27.78 -98.66
CA LEU A 964 99.49 29.23 -98.53
C LEU A 964 100.67 29.56 -97.62
N ASP A 965 101.41 30.61 -97.98
CA ASP A 965 102.58 31.14 -97.25
C ASP A 965 103.51 30.07 -96.63
N ALA A 966 103.73 28.98 -97.39
CA ALA A 966 104.55 27.85 -96.99
C ALA A 966 106.02 28.23 -96.79
N ASP A 967 106.67 27.64 -95.78
CA ASP A 967 108.09 27.86 -95.53
C ASP A 967 108.98 27.22 -96.63
N VAL A 968 110.02 27.96 -97.00
CA VAL A 968 111.10 27.56 -97.91
C VAL A 968 112.26 26.90 -97.12
N CYS A 969 112.25 26.96 -95.79
CA CYS A 969 113.34 26.59 -94.88
C CYS A 969 113.05 25.57 -93.71
N PRO A 970 112.07 24.63 -93.71
CA PRO A 970 111.26 24.17 -92.52
C PRO A 970 111.92 23.49 -91.30
N ASP A 971 113.24 23.54 -91.17
CA ASP A 971 114.00 23.11 -89.97
C ASP A 971 114.82 24.29 -89.36
N ASN A 972 114.63 25.56 -89.78
CA ASN A 972 115.63 26.64 -89.64
C ASN A 972 115.14 28.08 -89.33
N TYR A 973 113.99 28.28 -88.68
CA TYR A 973 113.43 29.51 -88.09
C TYR A 973 113.87 30.85 -88.71
N GLY A 974 112.98 31.51 -89.45
CA GLY A 974 113.33 32.70 -90.19
C GLY A 974 112.21 33.67 -90.55
N THR A 975 112.19 34.80 -89.87
CA THR A 975 111.17 35.85 -90.05
C THR A 975 111.29 36.70 -91.34
N SER A 976 111.69 36.14 -92.48
CA SER A 976 111.74 36.82 -93.78
C SER A 976 110.40 36.73 -94.51
N THR A 977 109.77 37.86 -94.77
CA THR A 977 108.41 37.94 -95.35
C THR A 977 108.43 38.19 -96.87
N ALA A 978 109.28 37.51 -97.65
CA ALA A 978 109.40 37.80 -99.09
C ALA A 978 109.65 36.59 -100.00
N ILE A 979 109.15 36.72 -101.23
CA ILE A 979 108.47 35.68 -102.03
C ILE A 979 109.38 34.54 -102.55
N GLU A 980 110.71 34.65 -102.45
CA GLU A 980 111.64 33.55 -102.82
C GLU A 980 112.34 32.92 -101.61
N TRP A 981 112.11 33.45 -100.40
CA TRP A 981 112.74 33.06 -99.13
C TRP A 981 111.79 33.41 -97.96
N LEU A 982 110.55 32.91 -98.04
CA LEU A 982 109.60 32.95 -96.92
C LEU A 982 110.07 31.95 -95.84
N GLY A 983 109.82 32.24 -94.55
CA GLY A 983 110.30 31.47 -93.38
C GLY A 983 111.84 31.26 -93.27
N CYS A 984 112.63 31.89 -94.15
CA CYS A 984 114.08 31.81 -94.10
C CYS A 984 114.72 32.96 -93.27
N PRO A 985 115.84 32.72 -92.55
CA PRO A 985 116.42 33.70 -91.62
C PRO A 985 116.69 35.10 -92.22
N PRO A 986 116.47 36.19 -91.46
CA PRO A 986 116.49 37.58 -91.94
C PRO A 986 117.89 38.16 -92.22
N GLU A 987 118.77 37.38 -92.84
CA GLU A 987 119.76 37.94 -93.74
C GLU A 987 119.01 38.42 -95.06
N MET A 988 117.82 39.12 -94.92
CA MET A 988 116.62 39.29 -95.86
C MET A 988 115.67 40.58 -95.74
N ILE A 989 114.29 40.55 -95.70
CA ILE A 989 113.29 41.60 -96.26
C ILE A 989 112.14 42.22 -95.30
N ILE A 990 110.97 42.81 -95.74
CA ILE A 990 110.18 43.96 -95.08
C ILE A 990 108.66 44.36 -95.50
N GLU A 991 107.81 44.92 -94.56
CA GLU A 991 106.78 46.11 -94.57
C GLU A 991 105.19 46.14 -94.94
N ILE A 992 104.32 46.87 -94.12
CA ILE A 992 103.02 47.72 -94.36
C ILE A 992 101.52 47.11 -94.41
N GLU A 993 100.25 47.67 -94.21
CA GLU A 993 99.35 48.70 -93.43
C GLU A 993 97.80 48.60 -93.91
N ASP A 994 96.61 49.15 -93.43
CA ASP A 994 95.85 49.53 -92.15
C ASP A 994 94.30 50.06 -92.31
N ASN A 995 93.38 49.93 -91.28
CA ASN A 995 92.14 50.72 -90.76
C ASN A 995 90.58 50.80 -91.20
N ASN A 996 89.63 51.03 -90.21
CA ASN A 996 88.34 51.90 -90.11
C ASN A 996 86.77 51.46 -90.18
N ASP A 997 85.83 52.16 -89.40
CA ASP A 997 84.32 52.49 -89.51
C ASP A 997 83.10 51.91 -88.60
N GLY A 998 81.85 52.51 -88.57
CA GLY A 998 80.55 52.04 -87.88
C GLY A 998 79.36 53.04 -87.48
N GLY A 999 78.21 52.62 -86.84
CA GLY A 999 77.34 53.54 -86.00
C GLY A 999 75.77 53.39 -85.86
N GLY A 1000 75.21 53.63 -84.64
CA GLY A 1000 73.75 53.52 -84.33
C GLY A 1000 73.18 54.27 -83.08
N ASN A 1001 71.85 54.15 -82.80
CA ASN A 1001 71.01 54.84 -81.77
C ASN A 1001 69.64 54.08 -81.62
N GLY A 1002 68.76 54.13 -80.59
CA GLY A 1002 68.48 54.98 -79.38
C GLY A 1002 66.97 55.40 -79.39
N THR A 1003 66.18 55.72 -78.32
CA THR A 1003 66.32 56.13 -76.88
C THR A 1003 64.95 55.85 -76.13
N SER A 1004 64.50 56.29 -74.92
CA SER A 1004 64.86 57.34 -73.92
C SER A 1004 64.39 57.06 -72.44
N SER A 1005 63.34 57.73 -71.89
CA SER A 1005 63.05 57.93 -70.43
C SER A 1005 61.64 58.53 -70.14
N GLY A 1006 61.03 58.68 -68.93
CA GLY A 1006 61.37 58.40 -67.50
C GLY A 1006 60.43 59.17 -66.49
N GLY A 1007 60.47 58.95 -65.16
CA GLY A 1007 59.60 59.64 -64.14
C GLY A 1007 59.88 59.38 -62.63
N LEU A 1008 59.25 60.12 -61.67
CA LEU A 1008 59.48 60.05 -60.19
C LEU A 1008 58.41 60.80 -59.30
N PHE A 1009 58.64 60.91 -57.97
CA PHE A 1009 58.06 61.81 -56.90
C PHE A 1009 56.76 61.37 -56.16
N GLY A 1010 56.41 61.81 -54.91
CA GLY A 1010 57.13 62.56 -53.83
C GLY A 1010 56.20 63.25 -52.75
N ASP A 1011 56.66 63.38 -51.48
CA ASP A 1011 56.19 64.25 -50.33
C ASP A 1011 54.74 64.11 -49.73
N SER A 1012 54.37 64.52 -48.48
CA SER A 1012 55.06 64.76 -47.16
C SER A 1012 54.07 64.97 -45.96
N ASP A 1013 54.48 64.62 -44.72
CA ASP A 1013 54.09 65.02 -43.32
C ASP A 1013 52.64 65.40 -42.87
N GLY A 1014 52.18 64.93 -41.68
CA GLY A 1014 50.84 65.32 -41.16
C GLY A 1014 50.22 64.99 -39.76
N ILE A 1015 50.93 64.55 -38.70
CA ILE A 1015 50.47 64.54 -37.26
C ILE A 1015 49.36 63.55 -36.77
N ALA A 1016 49.65 62.93 -35.59
CA ALA A 1016 48.77 62.32 -34.55
C ALA A 1016 47.99 61.00 -34.75
N GLY A 1017 48.19 60.05 -33.80
CA GLY A 1017 47.10 59.25 -33.22
C GLY A 1017 47.19 57.71 -33.21
N MET A 1018 47.71 57.14 -32.11
CA MET A 1018 47.40 55.80 -31.55
C MET A 1018 47.73 54.48 -32.32
N SER A 1019 48.03 53.46 -31.51
CA SER A 1019 47.80 52.00 -31.70
C SER A 1019 48.84 51.08 -32.41
N THR A 1020 49.34 50.12 -31.61
CA THR A 1020 49.58 48.67 -31.89
C THR A 1020 50.43 48.18 -33.10
N THR A 1021 51.66 47.73 -32.79
CA THR A 1021 52.28 46.44 -33.22
C THR A 1021 53.24 45.99 -32.08
N THR A 1022 53.49 44.75 -31.63
CA THR A 1022 53.53 43.34 -32.14
C THR A 1022 54.99 42.84 -32.29
N LEU A 1023 55.23 41.54 -31.98
CA LEU A 1023 56.53 40.79 -31.95
C LEU A 1023 57.45 41.04 -30.71
N ALA A 1024 58.15 40.05 -30.12
CA ALA A 1024 58.25 38.62 -30.44
C ALA A 1024 58.77 37.70 -29.27
N ILE A 1025 58.29 36.45 -29.26
CA ILE A 1025 59.01 35.17 -29.05
C ILE A 1025 59.57 34.77 -27.65
N ILE A 1026 59.02 33.65 -27.14
CA ILE A 1026 59.57 32.58 -26.26
C ILE A 1026 60.26 32.98 -24.93
N GLY A 1027 59.70 32.54 -23.78
CA GLY A 1027 60.17 32.94 -22.43
C GLY A 1027 59.87 32.02 -21.22
N VAL A 1028 59.53 30.74 -21.42
CA VAL A 1028 59.63 29.65 -20.41
C VAL A 1028 58.86 29.80 -19.08
N VAL A 1029 57.60 29.33 -19.09
CA VAL A 1029 57.00 28.35 -18.13
C VAL A 1029 56.81 28.69 -16.63
N LEU A 1030 57.65 29.50 -15.96
CA LEU A 1030 57.83 29.35 -14.49
C LEU A 1030 57.21 30.41 -13.54
N VAL A 1031 56.39 31.37 -13.99
CA VAL A 1031 55.88 32.45 -13.10
C VAL A 1031 54.36 32.57 -12.99
N ILE A 1032 53.58 32.26 -14.04
CA ILE A 1032 52.10 32.39 -13.98
C ILE A 1032 51.38 31.09 -13.53
N ILE A 1033 52.15 30.01 -13.32
CA ILE A 1033 51.74 28.88 -12.45
C ILE A 1033 51.25 29.40 -11.07
N ALA A 1034 51.83 30.51 -10.57
CA ALA A 1034 51.42 31.15 -9.32
C ALA A 1034 50.05 31.86 -9.35
N VAL A 1035 49.37 31.98 -10.50
CA VAL A 1035 48.03 32.60 -10.60
C VAL A 1035 46.93 31.53 -10.63
N VAL A 1036 47.14 30.43 -11.37
CA VAL A 1036 46.18 29.30 -11.37
C VAL A 1036 46.12 28.62 -9.99
N LEU A 1037 47.26 28.56 -9.28
CA LEU A 1037 47.32 28.11 -7.89
C LEU A 1037 46.54 29.00 -6.88
N ILE A 1038 46.04 30.18 -7.28
CA ILE A 1038 45.19 31.03 -6.43
C ILE A 1038 43.69 30.72 -6.62
N MET A 1039 43.27 30.20 -7.77
CA MET A 1039 41.91 29.67 -7.95
C MET A 1039 41.69 28.29 -7.30
N LEU A 1040 42.77 27.59 -6.95
CA LEU A 1040 42.72 26.27 -6.29
C LEU A 1040 42.93 26.31 -4.76
N PHE A 1041 42.91 27.48 -4.12
CA PHE A 1041 43.14 27.56 -2.66
C PHE A 1041 42.26 28.55 -1.89
N THR A 1042 40.96 28.55 -2.21
CA THR A 1042 39.92 28.82 -1.19
C THR A 1042 39.20 27.52 -0.78
N ILE A 1043 40.00 26.60 -0.23
CA ILE A 1043 39.79 25.99 1.11
C ILE A 1043 38.54 25.08 1.21
N MET A 1044 38.60 23.74 1.20
CA MET A 1044 39.60 22.72 1.63
C MET A 1044 39.83 22.67 3.17
N ARG A 1045 40.03 21.54 3.85
CA ARG A 1045 40.23 20.12 3.44
C ARG A 1045 40.06 19.14 4.63
N ARG A 1046 39.95 17.84 4.29
CA ARG A 1046 40.19 16.61 5.11
C ARG A 1046 39.10 16.19 6.13
N GLY A 1047 38.78 14.91 6.25
CA GLY A 1047 39.22 13.75 5.43
C GLY A 1047 39.10 12.40 6.14
N ASP A 1048 39.30 11.33 5.37
CA ASP A 1048 39.75 9.98 5.77
C ASP A 1048 38.65 9.15 6.53
N ASP A 1049 38.25 7.90 6.18
CA ASP A 1049 38.64 6.91 5.14
C ASP A 1049 37.49 5.87 4.87
N ASP A 1050 37.64 5.09 3.76
CA ASP A 1050 37.19 3.70 3.45
C ASP A 1050 35.74 3.28 2.99
N ASP A 1051 35.76 2.40 1.96
CA ASP A 1051 34.89 1.31 1.44
C ASP A 1051 33.58 1.55 0.59
N ASP A 1052 33.77 1.40 -0.73
CA ASP A 1052 33.08 0.61 -1.80
C ASP A 1052 31.65 0.91 -2.37
N ASP A 1053 31.64 1.07 -3.71
CA ASP A 1053 30.67 0.74 -4.80
C ASP A 1053 29.16 1.14 -4.72
N ASP A 1054 28.45 1.50 -5.81
CA ASP A 1054 28.73 1.38 -7.26
C ASP A 1054 28.16 2.57 -8.10
N SER A 1055 28.16 2.46 -9.44
CA SER A 1055 27.96 3.49 -10.48
C SER A 1055 26.62 4.27 -10.52
N TRP A 1056 26.63 5.42 -11.21
CA TRP A 1056 25.49 6.35 -11.41
C TRP A 1056 25.29 6.71 -12.90
N GLU A 1057 24.00 6.79 -13.29
CA GLU A 1057 23.32 7.75 -14.18
C GLU A 1057 24.03 8.40 -15.40
N GLU A 1058 23.29 8.52 -16.52
CA GLU A 1058 22.78 9.86 -16.93
C GLU A 1058 21.47 9.76 -17.76
N GLU A 1059 20.50 10.63 -17.46
CA GLU A 1059 19.25 10.85 -18.20
C GLU A 1059 19.47 11.93 -19.33
N MET A 1060 18.53 12.64 -19.99
CA MET A 1060 17.13 13.04 -19.69
C MET A 1060 16.48 13.81 -20.88
N TYR A 1061 15.20 14.19 -20.72
CA TYR A 1061 14.37 15.18 -21.46
C TYR A 1061 13.74 14.78 -22.83
N ALA A 1062 12.51 15.22 -23.21
CA ALA A 1062 11.35 15.73 -22.45
C ALA A 1062 10.06 15.90 -23.30
N GLU A 1063 8.90 15.82 -22.62
CA GLU A 1063 7.63 16.57 -22.81
C GLU A 1063 6.73 16.48 -24.09
N GLN A 1064 5.68 15.65 -23.96
CA GLN A 1064 4.28 16.09 -23.67
C GLN A 1064 3.31 16.63 -24.78
N VAL A 1065 2.35 15.75 -25.14
CA VAL A 1065 0.89 15.94 -25.33
C VAL A 1065 0.31 16.96 -26.35
N ALA A 1066 -0.50 16.42 -27.29
CA ALA A 1066 -1.89 16.83 -27.57
C ALA A 1066 -2.58 15.76 -28.46
N GLY A 1067 -3.92 15.64 -28.46
CA GLY A 1067 -4.61 14.59 -29.21
C GLY A 1067 -5.99 14.94 -29.78
N ASP A 1068 -6.64 13.90 -30.33
CA ASP A 1068 -8.05 13.77 -30.73
C ASP A 1068 -8.50 14.28 -32.13
N TYR A 1069 -9.57 13.63 -32.63
CA TYR A 1069 -10.40 13.83 -33.84
C TYR A 1069 -9.86 13.53 -35.25
N GLY A 1070 -10.40 12.44 -35.84
CA GLY A 1070 -11.21 12.58 -37.07
C GLY A 1070 -10.73 11.84 -38.34
N ALA A 1071 -11.46 10.80 -38.76
CA ALA A 1071 -11.21 10.06 -40.00
C ALA A 1071 -12.03 10.57 -41.21
N GLN A 1072 -11.38 10.89 -42.34
CA GLN A 1072 -12.03 11.06 -43.67
C GLN A 1072 -11.15 10.67 -44.89
N ALA A 1073 -11.29 9.42 -45.34
CA ALA A 1073 -11.60 8.98 -46.72
C ALA A 1073 -10.93 9.54 -48.02
N GLN A 1074 -10.46 8.58 -48.85
CA GLN A 1074 -10.55 8.53 -50.35
C GLN A 1074 -9.53 9.36 -51.20
N PRO A 1075 -9.23 9.04 -52.51
CA PRO A 1075 -10.16 8.44 -53.50
C PRO A 1075 -9.69 7.43 -54.59
N THR A 1076 -10.56 6.43 -54.84
CA THR A 1076 -11.03 5.87 -56.16
C THR A 1076 -10.10 5.28 -57.25
N TYR A 1077 -10.48 4.08 -57.76
CA TYR A 1077 -10.71 3.79 -59.20
C TYR A 1077 -11.83 2.72 -59.39
N ALA A 1078 -12.26 2.42 -60.63
CA ALA A 1078 -13.69 2.21 -60.96
C ALA A 1078 -13.99 1.10 -62.03
N GLN A 1079 -15.16 0.42 -62.13
CA GLN A 1079 -16.37 0.47 -61.28
C GLN A 1079 -17.31 -0.80 -61.24
N PRO A 1080 -18.08 -1.23 -62.28
CA PRO A 1080 -19.44 -1.76 -62.01
C PRO A 1080 -19.93 -3.03 -62.77
N VAL A 1081 -21.02 -3.65 -62.25
CA VAL A 1081 -22.32 -3.90 -62.96
C VAL A 1081 -23.41 -4.40 -61.98
N GLN A 1082 -24.68 -4.06 -62.26
CA GLN A 1082 -25.94 -4.28 -61.51
C GLN A 1082 -27.09 -4.46 -62.57
N PRO A 1083 -28.43 -4.60 -62.31
CA PRO A 1083 -29.19 -4.48 -61.04
C PRO A 1083 -30.36 -5.49 -60.82
N ALA A 1084 -31.01 -5.42 -59.63
CA ALA A 1084 -32.46 -5.62 -59.47
C ALA A 1084 -33.02 -4.91 -58.20
N TYR A 1085 -34.29 -4.50 -58.19
CA TYR A 1085 -34.96 -3.74 -57.11
C TYR A 1085 -36.17 -4.49 -56.52
N ALA A 1086 -36.44 -4.33 -55.21
CA ALA A 1086 -37.80 -4.35 -54.63
C ALA A 1086 -37.84 -3.70 -53.21
N GLN A 1087 -39.04 -3.43 -52.70
CA GLN A 1087 -39.36 -2.82 -51.38
C GLN A 1087 -40.48 -3.62 -50.67
N PRO A 1088 -40.74 -3.45 -49.35
CA PRO A 1088 -41.26 -4.51 -48.48
C PRO A 1088 -42.80 -4.58 -48.31
N VAL A 1089 -43.28 -5.71 -47.76
CA VAL A 1089 -44.67 -5.97 -47.31
C VAL A 1089 -44.64 -6.91 -46.08
N GLN A 1090 -45.61 -6.82 -45.16
CA GLN A 1090 -45.80 -7.77 -44.03
C GLN A 1090 -46.72 -8.98 -44.40
N PRO A 1091 -47.37 -9.73 -43.48
CA PRO A 1091 -47.04 -11.15 -43.31
C PRO A 1091 -48.17 -12.11 -43.71
N ALA A 1092 -47.85 -13.41 -43.86
CA ALA A 1092 -48.86 -14.45 -44.09
C ALA A 1092 -48.46 -15.83 -43.54
N GLN A 1093 -49.42 -16.51 -42.90
CA GLN A 1093 -49.35 -17.92 -42.51
C GLN A 1093 -49.46 -18.85 -43.74
N GLN A 1094 -49.08 -20.12 -43.61
CA GLN A 1094 -49.47 -21.17 -44.57
C GLN A 1094 -50.56 -22.10 -44.02
N VAL A 1095 -51.34 -22.66 -44.95
CA VAL A 1095 -52.40 -23.65 -44.74
C VAL A 1095 -52.40 -24.63 -45.92
N ASP A 1096 -53.00 -25.81 -45.75
CA ASP A 1096 -52.83 -26.93 -46.67
C ASP A 1096 -53.68 -26.90 -47.96
N ALA A 1097 -53.51 -27.93 -48.80
CA ALA A 1097 -53.90 -27.97 -50.21
C ALA A 1097 -55.42 -27.96 -50.51
N PHE A 1098 -56.30 -27.86 -49.51
CA PHE A 1098 -57.74 -27.58 -49.70
C PHE A 1098 -58.25 -26.36 -48.92
N GLY A 1099 -57.34 -25.50 -48.45
CA GLY A 1099 -57.63 -24.13 -48.02
C GLY A 1099 -58.54 -24.02 -46.79
N ARG A 1100 -58.46 -24.98 -45.86
CA ARG A 1100 -59.31 -25.03 -44.65
C ARG A 1100 -58.54 -25.55 -43.44
N PRO A 1101 -58.13 -24.69 -42.48
CA PRO A 1101 -57.59 -25.14 -41.21
C PRO A 1101 -58.69 -25.77 -40.36
N VAL A 1102 -58.49 -27.01 -39.87
CA VAL A 1102 -59.39 -27.69 -38.93
C VAL A 1102 -58.56 -28.60 -38.00
N ALA A 1103 -58.48 -28.27 -36.71
CA ALA A 1103 -58.08 -29.23 -35.68
C ALA A 1103 -59.26 -30.15 -35.35
N GLN A 1104 -58.98 -31.44 -35.10
CA GLN A 1104 -60.01 -32.47 -34.86
C GLN A 1104 -60.34 -32.66 -33.37
N THR A 1105 -61.50 -33.26 -33.09
CA THR A 1105 -61.92 -33.64 -31.73
C THR A 1105 -62.49 -35.07 -31.66
N ALA A 1106 -62.10 -35.76 -30.58
CA ALA A 1106 -62.85 -36.80 -29.84
C ALA A 1106 -63.01 -38.25 -30.38
N HIS A 1107 -62.35 -39.19 -29.66
CA HIS A 1107 -62.85 -40.52 -29.21
C HIS A 1107 -63.03 -41.67 -30.26
N ALA A 1108 -63.01 -42.98 -29.93
CA ALA A 1108 -62.79 -43.77 -28.67
C ALA A 1108 -62.72 -45.29 -29.04
N VAL A 1109 -62.39 -46.28 -28.18
CA VAL A 1109 -61.55 -46.44 -26.95
C VAL A 1109 -61.58 -47.95 -26.57
N MET A 1110 -60.58 -48.50 -25.86
CA MET A 1110 -60.67 -49.79 -25.13
C MET A 1110 -59.66 -49.85 -23.96
N MET A 1111 -59.97 -50.63 -22.91
CA MET A 1111 -59.21 -50.74 -21.64
C MET A 1111 -58.66 -52.18 -21.44
N PRO A 1112 -57.87 -52.46 -20.36
CA PRO A 1112 -58.48 -52.76 -19.06
C PRO A 1112 -57.76 -52.19 -17.81
N THR A 1113 -58.52 -51.53 -16.92
CA THR A 1113 -58.43 -51.46 -15.43
C THR A 1113 -57.06 -51.65 -14.72
N ALA A 1114 -56.68 -50.83 -13.73
CA ALA A 1114 -57.51 -50.46 -12.57
C ALA A 1114 -56.99 -49.26 -11.73
N SER A 1115 -57.89 -48.75 -10.87
CA SER A 1115 -57.68 -47.88 -9.68
C SER A 1115 -57.24 -46.43 -9.90
N ASP A 1116 -58.18 -45.50 -9.69
CA ASP A 1116 -57.85 -44.12 -9.34
C ASP A 1116 -57.18 -44.04 -7.96
N GLN A 1117 -56.25 -43.11 -7.77
CA GLN A 1117 -56.01 -42.43 -6.50
C GLN A 1117 -56.03 -40.92 -6.79
N ALA A 1118 -56.66 -40.14 -5.93
CA ALA A 1118 -56.69 -38.68 -6.07
C ALA A 1118 -55.41 -38.09 -5.47
N MET A 1119 -54.88 -37.03 -6.08
CA MET A 1119 -53.85 -36.20 -5.44
C MET A 1119 -54.41 -35.68 -4.11
N THR A 1120 -53.71 -35.96 -3.02
CA THR A 1120 -53.96 -35.32 -1.73
C THR A 1120 -53.54 -33.85 -1.81
N PRO A 1121 -54.27 -32.91 -1.18
CA PRO A 1121 -53.77 -31.54 -1.03
C PRO A 1121 -52.47 -31.56 -0.21
N THR A 1122 -51.62 -30.56 -0.41
CA THR A 1122 -50.35 -30.38 0.32
C THR A 1122 -50.55 -29.80 1.72
N THR A 1123 -51.55 -28.94 1.92
CA THR A 1123 -51.86 -28.34 3.24
C THR A 1123 -52.95 -29.14 3.98
N PRO A 1124 -52.79 -29.46 5.29
CA PRO A 1124 -53.80 -30.18 6.05
C PRO A 1124 -55.02 -29.28 6.32
N THR A 1125 -56.22 -29.82 6.14
CA THR A 1125 -57.45 -29.04 6.35
C THR A 1125 -57.71 -28.80 7.84
N ALA A 1126 -58.27 -27.65 8.22
CA ALA A 1126 -58.50 -27.27 9.62
C ALA A 1126 -59.41 -28.23 10.42
N ASN A 1127 -60.10 -29.18 9.78
CA ASN A 1127 -60.89 -30.22 10.45
C ASN A 1127 -60.09 -31.49 10.81
N MET A 1128 -58.83 -31.58 10.41
CA MET A 1128 -57.93 -32.70 10.73
C MET A 1128 -57.34 -32.52 12.14
N THR A 1129 -56.92 -33.61 12.77
CA THR A 1129 -56.43 -33.62 14.16
C THR A 1129 -55.10 -34.36 14.27
N GLY A 1130 -54.10 -33.71 14.86
CA GLY A 1130 -52.75 -34.21 15.06
C GLY A 1130 -52.53 -34.83 16.45
N GLU A 1131 -51.27 -35.00 16.82
CA GLU A 1131 -50.87 -35.45 18.16
C GLU A 1131 -50.36 -34.28 18.99
N VAL A 1132 -50.84 -34.16 20.23
CA VAL A 1132 -50.33 -33.13 21.16
C VAL A 1132 -49.00 -33.60 21.75
N ARG A 1133 -47.92 -32.84 21.51
CA ARG A 1133 -46.56 -33.16 21.97
C ARG A 1133 -46.28 -32.52 23.35
N SER A 1134 -45.06 -32.70 23.85
CA SER A 1134 -44.63 -32.28 25.19
C SER A 1134 -44.51 -30.75 25.38
N ASP A 1135 -44.41 -30.01 24.29
CA ASP A 1135 -44.53 -28.55 24.20
C ASP A 1135 -45.97 -28.04 24.41
N GLY A 1136 -46.96 -28.92 24.30
CA GLY A 1136 -48.38 -28.60 24.45
C GLY A 1136 -49.11 -28.23 23.15
N ASN A 1137 -48.41 -28.16 22.01
CA ASN A 1137 -49.05 -27.89 20.72
C ASN A 1137 -49.51 -29.19 20.05
N GLU A 1138 -50.51 -29.08 19.18
CA GLU A 1138 -51.01 -30.18 18.34
C GLU A 1138 -50.24 -30.18 17.01
N TRP A 1139 -49.54 -31.27 16.72
CA TRP A 1139 -48.63 -31.42 15.58
C TRP A 1139 -49.11 -32.46 14.57
N MET A 1140 -48.88 -32.22 13.28
CA MET A 1140 -49.23 -33.13 12.18
C MET A 1140 -48.21 -33.07 11.04
N GLU A 1141 -47.62 -34.23 10.70
CA GLU A 1141 -46.95 -34.39 9.41
C GLU A 1141 -48.01 -34.50 8.30
N TYR A 1142 -47.90 -33.70 7.24
CA TYR A 1142 -48.84 -33.79 6.13
C TYR A 1142 -48.26 -33.32 4.78
N PRO A 1143 -48.29 -34.16 3.72
CA PRO A 1143 -48.66 -35.59 3.73
C PRO A 1143 -47.86 -36.46 4.71
N VAL A 1144 -48.42 -37.60 5.14
CA VAL A 1144 -47.71 -38.49 6.08
C VAL A 1144 -46.57 -39.21 5.36
N GLY A 1145 -45.35 -39.12 5.89
CA GLY A 1145 -44.11 -39.53 5.23
C GLY A 1145 -43.55 -38.53 4.23
N SER A 1146 -43.80 -37.22 4.40
CA SER A 1146 -43.24 -36.15 3.55
C SER A 1146 -42.30 -35.19 4.28
N GLY A 1147 -41.94 -35.44 5.55
CA GLY A 1147 -41.07 -34.57 6.34
C GLY A 1147 -41.76 -33.31 6.89
N MET A 1148 -42.63 -32.66 6.10
CA MET A 1148 -43.31 -31.41 6.45
C MET A 1148 -44.24 -31.54 7.69
N TRP A 1149 -43.85 -30.92 8.80
CA TRP A 1149 -44.61 -30.79 10.03
C TRP A 1149 -45.36 -29.47 10.13
N HIS A 1150 -46.66 -29.58 10.39
CA HIS A 1150 -47.53 -28.47 10.69
C HIS A 1150 -47.88 -28.46 12.17
N ALA A 1151 -47.79 -27.29 12.81
CA ALA A 1151 -48.31 -27.04 14.15
C ALA A 1151 -49.68 -26.35 14.07
N ARG A 1152 -50.57 -26.58 15.04
CA ARG A 1152 -51.84 -25.86 15.16
C ARG A 1152 -51.68 -24.58 15.96
N ASP A 1153 -52.01 -23.46 15.34
CA ASP A 1153 -52.21 -22.17 16.02
C ASP A 1153 -53.40 -22.26 16.98
N GLN A 1154 -53.16 -22.00 18.27
CA GLN A 1154 -54.16 -22.10 19.34
C GLN A 1154 -55.21 -20.97 19.32
N THR A 1155 -54.99 -19.91 18.54
CA THR A 1155 -55.87 -18.74 18.41
C THR A 1155 -56.69 -18.77 17.12
N THR A 1156 -56.09 -19.11 15.96
CA THR A 1156 -56.79 -19.17 14.67
C THR A 1156 -57.30 -20.56 14.28
N PHE A 1157 -56.85 -21.61 14.98
CA PHE A 1157 -57.12 -23.03 14.69
C PHE A 1157 -56.69 -23.49 13.28
N GLN A 1158 -55.87 -22.70 12.57
CA GLN A 1158 -55.26 -23.13 11.32
C GLN A 1158 -54.03 -24.02 11.59
N TRP A 1159 -53.59 -24.71 10.54
CA TRP A 1159 -52.32 -25.41 10.51
C TRP A 1159 -51.27 -24.51 9.85
N VAL A 1160 -50.12 -24.38 10.49
CA VAL A 1160 -48.99 -23.56 10.04
C VAL A 1160 -47.79 -24.49 9.88
N ARG A 1161 -47.09 -24.47 8.72
CA ARG A 1161 -45.82 -25.20 8.56
C ARG A 1161 -44.82 -24.66 9.60
N ARG A 1162 -44.07 -25.53 10.23
CA ARG A 1162 -43.01 -25.18 11.19
C ARG A 1162 -41.72 -25.99 11.00
N ILE A 1163 -41.77 -27.04 10.18
CA ILE A 1163 -40.67 -27.81 9.61
C ILE A 1163 -41.20 -28.29 8.25
#